data_AF-A0A182TU96-F1
#
_entry.id   AF-A0A182TU96-F1
#
_cell.length_a   1.000
_cell.length_b   1.000
_cell.length_c   1.000
_cell.angle_alpha   90.00
_cell.angle_beta   90.00
_cell.angle_gamma   90.00
#
_symmetry.space_group_name_H-M   'P 1'
#
loop_
_entity.id
_entity.type
_entity.pdbx_description
1 polymer ?
#
loop_
_entity_poly.entity_id
_entity_poly.type
_entity_poly.pdbx_seq_one_letter_code
_entity_poly.pdbx_strand_id
1 'polypeptide(L)'
;EAIEDSLQTIHDIATENLGALCLTKLYRPLKITLNPERYTGARQKADLAAVVLQDVGVSRHNGLLDALAKGLLSDAYVTSARILSINVTDGLLTNSVWWNKEPGGMGAPLRIEAEGIAIGTKPDPSYPWFEDETSSPGLRSPKFTPTPPDISYKGWWTYPYYSCGQKKWILSYSVAIPPMGRHGIRGFLSIDIDISDLQVNQCNNPNRFEILSYNQHLRQYYPFVRNLKLGEDEQMRQIEAFHGSHKCHVHSMRCEYRPVVTSVISPASLTVGPNGTGPLMPLGGSIVNGSGGPSVLLTGGTTLQTVVNGWTRGAYQCRCKDGFYSFRHPDGFNGSIMEVAYQEYRDNISTYYKEVFVCVRCAPGCATCTGPEPCLASYNWAFRTTLLTFSVMCAGFTVVLALYMYQHRKVKVFKVASPIFLTITLLGCAFMYLEMAAIFPILDTYSCIATKWTRHMGFCVTYTALLMKTWRVSLTYRVKSAHKVKLTDKQLLQWMVPILLVMFIYLGTWTLSAPPTAERIEDQYGLIFKQCSYNWWDHSLAIGEVLFLAWGIRVCYNVRNAESLYNEAKLISYAIYNIALVNTTMVAFHLFIFPQAGPDIKYLLGFIRTQLSTSVTIALVFGPKVLRILRGQGDQWDQRARKRGITASFSLNGIGLVPEETADLYQENEELKEEIQKLAAQIEFMKIVHMEMNNRHLKPKPGGYFTMKSPLGKSFGGGAGGGASGGSGSGSHRHKHTKDDSVKEHSGVTEDGHSGTNSCYSGTANSIG
;
A
#
# COMPACT_ATOMS: atom_id res chain seq x y z
N GLU A 1 -16.49 -45.71 3.34
CA GLU A 1 -17.44 -46.69 3.90
C GLU A 1 -17.39 -46.71 5.43
N ALA A 2 -16.48 -47.44 6.09
CA ALA A 2 -16.41 -47.59 7.56
C ALA A 2 -16.54 -46.30 8.40
N ILE A 3 -15.99 -45.17 7.92
CA ILE A 3 -16.13 -43.84 8.54
C ILE A 3 -17.57 -43.31 8.45
N GLU A 4 -18.22 -43.45 7.28
CA GLU A 4 -19.61 -43.03 7.05
C GLU A 4 -20.60 -43.93 7.82
N ASP A 5 -20.37 -45.25 7.86
CA ASP A 5 -21.08 -46.21 8.73
C ASP A 5 -21.06 -45.76 10.21
N SER A 6 -19.88 -45.34 10.67
CA SER A 6 -19.67 -44.90 12.04
C SER A 6 -20.34 -43.54 12.29
N LEU A 7 -20.25 -42.59 11.34
CA LEU A 7 -20.95 -41.30 11.41
C LEU A 7 -22.48 -41.46 11.38
N GLN A 8 -23.02 -42.42 10.62
CA GLN A 8 -24.44 -42.75 10.64
C GLN A 8 -24.84 -43.31 12.01
N THR A 9 -24.11 -44.29 12.53
CA THR A 9 -24.35 -44.87 13.87
C THR A 9 -24.33 -43.80 14.97
N ILE A 10 -23.41 -42.82 14.89
CA ILE A 10 -23.33 -41.67 15.80
C ILE A 10 -24.53 -40.73 15.62
N HIS A 11 -24.98 -40.50 14.39
CA HIS A 11 -26.15 -39.67 14.10
C HIS A 11 -27.43 -40.30 14.67
N ASP A 12 -27.68 -41.58 14.40
CA ASP A 12 -28.89 -42.30 14.83
C ASP A 12 -29.02 -42.27 16.38
N ILE A 13 -27.92 -42.53 17.09
CA ILE A 13 -27.84 -42.47 18.56
C ILE A 13 -28.06 -41.05 19.12
N ALA A 14 -27.76 -40.01 18.33
CA ALA A 14 -27.89 -38.61 18.74
C ALA A 14 -29.22 -37.95 18.35
N THR A 15 -29.96 -38.50 17.39
CA THR A 15 -31.25 -37.95 16.92
C THR A 15 -32.47 -38.74 17.34
N GLU A 16 -32.35 -40.05 17.59
CA GLU A 16 -33.44 -40.84 18.15
C GLU A 16 -33.61 -40.66 19.67
N ASN A 17 -34.85 -40.77 20.14
CA ASN A 17 -35.09 -41.21 21.51
C ASN A 17 -34.59 -42.66 21.65
N LEU A 18 -33.43 -42.82 22.30
CA LEU A 18 -32.64 -44.05 22.53
C LEU A 18 -33.39 -45.39 22.73
N GLY A 19 -34.67 -45.35 23.10
CA GLY A 19 -35.52 -46.51 23.33
C GLY A 19 -35.86 -47.37 22.12
N ALA A 20 -35.60 -46.95 20.87
CA ALA A 20 -35.79 -47.79 19.69
C ALA A 20 -34.53 -48.62 19.34
N LEU A 21 -33.42 -47.94 19.02
CA LEU A 21 -32.11 -48.57 18.72
C LEU A 21 -31.65 -49.61 19.77
N CYS A 22 -31.94 -49.37 21.05
CA CYS A 22 -31.45 -50.22 22.15
C CYS A 22 -32.30 -51.47 22.44
N LEU A 23 -33.48 -51.64 21.81
CA LEU A 23 -34.32 -52.84 22.01
C LEU A 23 -33.74 -54.10 21.36
N THR A 24 -33.00 -53.95 20.26
CA THR A 24 -32.55 -55.09 19.42
C THR A 24 -31.08 -55.47 19.63
N LYS A 25 -30.25 -54.55 20.13
CA LYS A 25 -28.84 -54.78 20.46
C LYS A 25 -28.41 -53.88 21.61
N LEU A 26 -27.86 -54.47 22.68
CA LEU A 26 -27.36 -53.75 23.86
C LEU A 26 -26.11 -52.91 23.60
N TYR A 27 -25.37 -53.23 22.53
CA TYR A 27 -24.09 -52.62 22.16
C TYR A 27 -24.06 -52.24 20.67
N ARG A 28 -23.46 -51.09 20.36
CA ARG A 28 -23.28 -50.58 18.98
C ARG A 28 -21.81 -50.21 18.76
N PRO A 29 -20.96 -51.12 18.23
CA PRO A 29 -19.56 -50.83 17.93
C PRO A 29 -19.41 -50.02 16.63
N LEU A 30 -18.46 -49.09 16.63
CA LEU A 30 -18.03 -48.35 15.44
C LEU A 30 -16.93 -49.11 14.69
N LYS A 31 -16.65 -48.73 13.44
CA LYS A 31 -15.59 -49.33 12.61
C LYS A 31 -14.36 -48.41 12.49
N ILE A 32 -14.01 -47.71 13.57
CA ILE A 32 -12.91 -46.74 13.62
C ILE A 32 -11.96 -47.02 14.80
N THR A 33 -10.66 -46.89 14.56
CA THR A 33 -9.62 -46.96 15.61
C THR A 33 -9.48 -45.62 16.34
N LEU A 34 -9.31 -45.65 17.66
CA LEU A 34 -8.92 -44.50 18.47
C LEU A 34 -7.43 -44.56 18.82
N ASN A 35 -6.82 -43.41 19.08
CA ASN A 35 -5.48 -43.35 19.68
C ASN A 35 -5.60 -43.57 21.21
N PRO A 36 -5.00 -44.62 21.79
CA PRO A 36 -5.11 -44.91 23.22
C PRO A 36 -4.10 -44.16 24.10
N GLU A 37 -3.27 -43.26 23.57
CA GLU A 37 -2.22 -42.54 24.33
C GLU A 37 -2.74 -41.83 25.58
N ARG A 38 -3.90 -41.15 25.48
CA ARG A 38 -4.62 -40.52 26.61
C ARG A 38 -4.89 -41.48 27.78
N TYR A 39 -5.06 -42.76 27.49
CA TYR A 39 -5.48 -43.80 28.44
C TYR A 39 -4.34 -44.77 28.82
N THR A 40 -3.09 -44.42 28.51
CA THR A 40 -1.90 -45.24 28.80
C THR A 40 -1.74 -45.59 30.27
N GLY A 41 -2.07 -44.68 31.21
CA GLY A 41 -2.03 -44.97 32.65
C GLY A 41 -3.02 -46.05 33.08
N ALA A 42 -4.26 -46.00 32.58
CA ALA A 42 -5.27 -47.04 32.81
C ALA A 42 -4.84 -48.39 32.24
N ARG A 43 -4.29 -48.40 31.01
CA ARG A 43 -3.71 -49.60 30.38
C ARG A 43 -2.57 -50.20 31.22
N GLN A 44 -1.61 -49.38 31.65
CA GLN A 44 -0.47 -49.84 32.46
C GLN A 44 -0.91 -50.43 33.80
N LYS A 45 -1.93 -49.86 34.45
CA LYS A 45 -2.54 -50.43 35.67
C LYS A 45 -3.18 -51.79 35.39
N ALA A 46 -3.89 -51.96 34.28
CA ALA A 46 -4.46 -53.25 33.88
C ALA A 46 -3.37 -54.27 33.53
N ASP A 47 -2.33 -53.89 32.79
CA ASP A 47 -1.19 -54.77 32.45
C ASP A 47 -0.46 -55.24 33.72
N LEU A 48 -0.29 -54.37 34.72
CA LEU A 48 0.29 -54.72 36.02
C LEU A 48 -0.64 -55.64 36.84
N ALA A 49 -1.94 -55.36 36.89
CA ALA A 49 -2.91 -56.22 37.56
C ALA A 49 -2.95 -57.62 36.93
N ALA A 50 -2.86 -57.71 35.60
CA ALA A 50 -2.75 -58.98 34.88
C ALA A 50 -1.48 -59.77 35.26
N VAL A 51 -0.33 -59.10 35.49
CA VAL A 51 0.91 -59.75 35.98
C VAL A 51 0.69 -60.32 37.38
N VAL A 52 0.13 -59.53 38.31
CA VAL A 52 -0.12 -59.97 39.69
C VAL A 52 -1.09 -61.14 39.75
N LEU A 53 -2.15 -61.12 38.92
CA LEU A 53 -3.10 -62.24 38.78
C LEU A 53 -2.46 -63.49 38.17
N GLN A 54 -1.48 -63.31 37.27
CA GLN A 54 -0.67 -64.39 36.73
C GLN A 54 0.17 -65.01 37.86
N ASP A 55 1.03 -64.24 38.52
CA ASP A 55 2.02 -64.74 39.49
C ASP A 55 1.39 -65.32 40.78
N VAL A 56 0.30 -64.73 41.28
CA VAL A 56 -0.38 -65.21 42.49
C VAL A 56 -1.39 -66.32 42.19
N GLY A 57 -1.95 -66.36 40.98
CA GLY A 57 -2.93 -67.35 40.53
C GLY A 57 -4.39 -66.94 40.77
N VAL A 58 -5.11 -66.69 39.67
CA VAL A 58 -6.48 -66.14 39.58
C VAL A 58 -7.53 -66.89 40.42
N SER A 59 -7.33 -68.18 40.73
CA SER A 59 -8.28 -69.01 41.48
C SER A 59 -7.99 -69.13 42.98
N ARG A 60 -6.88 -68.57 43.51
CA ARG A 60 -6.44 -68.84 44.89
C ARG A 60 -7.14 -68.01 45.98
N HIS A 61 -7.50 -66.76 45.68
CA HIS A 61 -8.07 -65.84 46.68
C HIS A 61 -9.14 -64.92 46.10
N ASN A 62 -10.42 -65.17 46.42
CA ASN A 62 -11.55 -64.36 45.94
C ASN A 62 -11.42 -62.87 46.32
N GLY A 63 -10.89 -62.58 47.52
CA GLY A 63 -10.66 -61.20 47.98
C GLY A 63 -9.57 -60.45 47.21
N LEU A 64 -8.63 -61.16 46.56
CA LEU A 64 -7.61 -60.53 45.71
C LEU A 64 -8.22 -60.00 44.41
N LEU A 65 -9.12 -60.78 43.80
CA LEU A 65 -9.87 -60.34 42.61
C LEU A 65 -10.70 -59.10 42.92
N ASP A 66 -11.37 -59.10 44.07
CA ASP A 66 -12.21 -57.99 44.53
C ASP A 66 -11.39 -56.70 44.77
N ALA A 67 -10.26 -56.82 45.47
CA ALA A 67 -9.35 -55.71 45.74
C ALA A 67 -8.71 -55.15 44.46
N LEU A 68 -8.27 -56.01 43.52
CA LEU A 68 -7.67 -55.57 42.26
C LEU A 68 -8.69 -54.89 41.33
N ALA A 69 -9.91 -55.45 41.20
CA ALA A 69 -10.96 -54.82 40.41
C ALA A 69 -11.35 -53.43 40.95
N LYS A 70 -11.51 -53.30 42.28
CA LYS A 70 -11.71 -51.98 42.93
C LYS A 70 -10.51 -51.04 42.74
N GLY A 71 -9.29 -51.56 42.84
CA GLY A 71 -8.06 -50.80 42.62
C GLY A 71 -7.96 -50.18 41.24
N LEU A 72 -8.46 -50.85 40.19
CA LEU A 72 -8.48 -50.33 38.82
C LEU A 72 -9.45 -49.14 38.63
N LEU A 73 -10.55 -49.08 39.40
CA LEU A 73 -11.50 -47.95 39.37
C LEU A 73 -10.94 -46.65 40.00
N SER A 74 -9.75 -46.71 40.62
CA SER A 74 -9.03 -45.52 41.12
C SER A 74 -8.51 -44.60 40.01
N ASP A 75 -8.42 -45.09 38.77
CA ASP A 75 -8.08 -44.24 37.63
C ASP A 75 -9.21 -43.25 37.31
N ALA A 76 -8.89 -42.07 36.78
CA ALA A 76 -9.88 -41.07 36.43
C ALA A 76 -10.85 -41.58 35.36
N TYR A 77 -10.33 -42.21 34.32
CA TYR A 77 -11.08 -42.55 33.10
C TYR A 77 -11.78 -43.92 33.13
N VAL A 78 -11.37 -44.81 34.02
CA VAL A 78 -11.95 -46.16 34.14
C VAL A 78 -13.30 -46.10 34.85
N THR A 79 -14.33 -46.64 34.19
CA THR A 79 -15.71 -46.74 34.72
C THR A 79 -16.11 -48.14 35.14
N SER A 80 -15.45 -49.17 34.61
CA SER A 80 -15.72 -50.56 34.94
C SER A 80 -14.45 -51.39 35.01
N ALA A 81 -14.41 -52.38 35.90
CA ALA A 81 -13.35 -53.38 35.99
C ALA A 81 -13.96 -54.77 36.22
N ARG A 82 -13.53 -55.73 35.40
CA ARG A 82 -13.98 -57.13 35.39
C ARG A 82 -12.78 -58.06 35.51
N ILE A 83 -12.87 -59.06 36.37
CA ILE A 83 -11.91 -60.18 36.42
C ILE A 83 -12.69 -61.49 36.45
N LEU A 84 -12.39 -62.36 35.50
CA LEU A 84 -13.01 -63.67 35.33
C LEU A 84 -11.96 -64.77 35.50
N SER A 85 -12.35 -65.86 36.16
CA SER A 85 -11.62 -67.13 36.16
C SER A 85 -12.42 -68.12 35.32
N ILE A 86 -11.81 -68.65 34.26
CA ILE A 86 -12.47 -69.52 33.28
C ILE A 86 -11.74 -70.85 33.21
N ASN A 87 -12.47 -71.97 33.27
CA ASN A 87 -11.90 -73.29 33.02
C ASN A 87 -11.66 -73.49 31.51
N VAL A 88 -10.43 -73.86 31.12
CA VAL A 88 -10.00 -74.02 29.73
C VAL A 88 -10.62 -75.25 29.06
N THR A 89 -10.99 -76.30 29.81
CA THR A 89 -11.63 -77.50 29.22
C THR A 89 -13.05 -77.22 28.76
N ASP A 90 -13.86 -76.60 29.62
CA ASP A 90 -15.30 -76.51 29.42
C ASP A 90 -15.78 -75.09 29.06
N GLY A 91 -14.93 -74.08 29.21
CA GLY A 91 -15.26 -72.65 28.99
C GLY A 91 -16.10 -72.01 30.10
N LEU A 92 -16.36 -72.73 31.19
CA LEU A 92 -17.23 -72.28 32.29
C LEU A 92 -16.51 -71.34 33.25
N LEU A 93 -17.25 -70.35 33.77
CA LEU A 93 -16.81 -69.44 34.83
C LEU A 93 -16.68 -70.16 36.17
N THR A 94 -15.46 -70.20 36.71
CA THR A 94 -15.19 -70.70 38.07
C THR A 94 -15.23 -69.58 39.12
N ASN A 95 -15.04 -68.33 38.71
CA ASN A 95 -15.21 -67.15 39.55
C ASN A 95 -15.42 -65.90 38.67
N SER A 96 -16.19 -64.92 39.15
CA SER A 96 -16.41 -63.64 38.46
C SER A 96 -16.52 -62.47 39.44
N VAL A 97 -15.83 -61.38 39.09
CA VAL A 97 -15.87 -60.09 39.79
C VAL A 97 -16.10 -58.99 38.75
N TRP A 98 -17.12 -58.16 38.96
CA TRP A 98 -17.43 -57.00 38.12
C TRP A 98 -17.79 -55.83 39.05
N TRP A 99 -17.00 -54.76 39.03
CA TRP A 99 -17.29 -53.50 39.72
C TRP A 99 -17.45 -52.35 38.73
N ASN A 100 -18.41 -51.47 39.00
CA ASN A 100 -18.62 -50.21 38.28
C ASN A 100 -18.40 -49.01 39.22
N LYS A 101 -17.96 -47.90 38.64
CA LYS A 101 -17.83 -46.59 39.30
C LYS A 101 -19.20 -45.91 39.35
N GLU A 102 -19.56 -45.32 40.49
CA GLU A 102 -20.91 -44.76 40.70
C GLU A 102 -21.15 -43.47 39.87
N PRO A 103 -22.35 -43.27 39.28
CA PRO A 103 -22.69 -42.04 38.57
C PRO A 103 -22.59 -40.81 39.49
N GLY A 104 -21.68 -39.89 39.19
CA GLY A 104 -21.42 -38.69 40.00
C GLY A 104 -20.13 -38.75 40.84
N GLY A 105 -19.46 -39.91 40.94
CA GLY A 105 -18.06 -40.02 41.37
C GLY A 105 -17.73 -39.72 42.84
N MET A 106 -18.72 -39.45 43.70
CA MET A 106 -18.51 -39.17 45.13
C MET A 106 -18.87 -40.33 46.08
N GLY A 107 -19.36 -41.46 45.56
CA GLY A 107 -19.73 -42.63 46.35
C GLY A 107 -18.94 -43.89 46.01
N ALA A 108 -19.33 -45.01 46.62
CA ALA A 108 -18.57 -46.26 46.57
C ALA A 108 -18.78 -47.02 45.24
N PRO A 109 -17.78 -47.74 44.73
CA PRO A 109 -17.99 -48.58 43.55
C PRO A 109 -19.05 -49.65 43.84
N LEU A 110 -19.89 -49.95 42.84
CA LEU A 110 -20.99 -50.91 42.92
C LEU A 110 -20.59 -52.25 42.28
N ARG A 111 -20.84 -53.37 42.95
CA ARG A 111 -20.70 -54.70 42.34
C ARG A 111 -21.89 -54.96 41.43
N ILE A 112 -21.65 -55.46 40.23
CA ILE A 112 -22.70 -55.86 39.29
C ILE A 112 -22.73 -57.38 39.19
N GLU A 113 -23.91 -57.95 39.44
CA GLU A 113 -24.23 -59.33 39.12
C GLU A 113 -25.02 -59.31 37.81
N ALA A 114 -24.44 -59.88 36.75
CA ALA A 114 -25.01 -59.89 35.42
C ALA A 114 -25.25 -61.33 34.97
N GLU A 115 -26.43 -61.59 34.40
CA GLU A 115 -26.88 -62.93 34.01
C GLU A 115 -25.87 -63.64 33.07
N GLY A 116 -25.26 -62.89 32.15
CA GLY A 116 -24.23 -63.37 31.22
C GLY A 116 -22.84 -63.63 31.83
N ILE A 117 -22.65 -63.46 33.15
CA ILE A 117 -21.38 -63.72 33.87
C ILE A 117 -21.60 -64.46 35.22
N ALA A 118 -22.63 -65.30 35.30
CA ALA A 118 -22.87 -66.16 36.46
C ALA A 118 -21.79 -67.25 36.62
N ILE A 119 -21.51 -67.65 37.86
CA ILE A 119 -20.60 -68.77 38.13
C ILE A 119 -21.26 -70.07 37.62
N GLY A 120 -20.51 -70.89 36.90
CA GLY A 120 -20.99 -72.13 36.28
C GLY A 120 -21.58 -71.98 34.88
N THR A 121 -21.70 -70.77 34.32
CA THR A 121 -22.11 -70.55 32.91
C THR A 121 -20.91 -70.19 32.02
N LYS A 122 -21.11 -70.15 30.70
CA LYS A 122 -20.16 -69.52 29.76
C LYS A 122 -20.45 -68.01 29.69
N PRO A 123 -19.43 -67.15 29.60
CA PRO A 123 -19.66 -65.72 29.36
C PRO A 123 -20.34 -65.50 28.01
N ASP A 124 -21.28 -64.54 27.95
CA ASP A 124 -22.01 -64.23 26.71
C ASP A 124 -21.07 -63.69 25.61
N PRO A 125 -20.96 -64.34 24.42
CA PRO A 125 -20.15 -63.86 23.32
C PRO A 125 -20.69 -62.57 22.66
N SER A 126 -21.86 -62.06 23.04
CA SER A 126 -22.39 -60.77 22.57
C SER A 126 -21.60 -59.55 23.13
N TYR A 127 -20.87 -59.73 24.24
CA TYR A 127 -20.08 -58.66 24.85
C TYR A 127 -18.94 -58.19 23.92
N PRO A 128 -18.83 -56.87 23.61
CA PRO A 128 -17.76 -56.36 22.73
C PRO A 128 -16.35 -56.55 23.27
N TRP A 129 -16.20 -56.64 24.59
CA TRP A 129 -14.94 -56.73 25.31
C TRP A 129 -14.49 -58.17 25.60
N PHE A 130 -15.30 -59.18 25.24
CA PHE A 130 -15.01 -60.60 25.45
C PHE A 130 -15.01 -61.39 24.14
N GLU A 131 -14.16 -62.39 24.04
CA GLU A 131 -14.18 -63.40 23.00
C GLU A 131 -13.64 -64.72 23.57
N ASP A 132 -14.16 -65.85 23.10
CA ASP A 132 -13.59 -67.15 23.46
C ASP A 132 -12.40 -67.51 22.56
N GLU A 133 -11.45 -68.21 23.16
CA GLU A 133 -10.24 -68.73 22.50
C GLU A 133 -10.57 -69.95 21.61
N THR A 134 -11.69 -70.62 21.89
CA THR A 134 -12.23 -71.70 21.04
C THR A 134 -12.77 -71.19 19.69
N SER A 135 -13.19 -69.91 19.62
CA SER A 135 -13.59 -69.25 18.37
C SER A 135 -12.44 -68.44 17.74
N SER A 136 -11.51 -67.90 18.54
CA SER A 136 -10.33 -67.19 18.03
C SER A 136 -9.08 -67.34 18.94
N PRO A 137 -8.09 -68.17 18.56
CA PRO A 137 -6.85 -68.29 19.31
C PRO A 137 -6.11 -66.95 19.45
N GLY A 138 -5.75 -66.58 20.67
CA GLY A 138 -5.00 -65.35 20.95
C GLY A 138 -5.78 -64.03 20.75
N LEU A 139 -7.12 -64.06 20.79
CA LEU A 139 -8.00 -62.87 20.76
C LEU A 139 -7.90 -61.99 19.50
N ARG A 140 -7.42 -62.55 18.37
CA ARG A 140 -7.47 -61.90 17.04
C ARG A 140 -8.89 -61.94 16.44
N SER A 141 -9.85 -61.34 17.14
CA SER A 141 -11.25 -61.24 16.75
C SER A 141 -11.58 -59.87 16.13
N PRO A 142 -12.57 -59.78 15.22
CA PRO A 142 -13.04 -58.52 14.64
C PRO A 142 -13.65 -57.53 15.65
N LYS A 143 -13.84 -57.92 16.92
CA LYS A 143 -14.21 -57.01 18.03
C LYS A 143 -13.06 -56.07 18.45
N PHE A 144 -11.81 -56.48 18.20
CA PHE A 144 -10.62 -55.78 18.67
C PHE A 144 -9.91 -55.02 17.55
N THR A 145 -9.34 -53.86 17.88
CA THR A 145 -8.51 -53.08 16.96
C THR A 145 -7.13 -53.74 16.81
N PRO A 146 -6.53 -53.73 15.61
CA PRO A 146 -5.15 -54.16 15.44
C PRO A 146 -4.19 -53.24 16.21
N THR A 147 -3.20 -53.83 16.88
CA THR A 147 -2.16 -53.08 17.59
C THR A 147 -1.30 -52.26 16.61
N PRO A 148 -0.94 -51.00 16.92
CA PRO A 148 0.02 -50.23 16.11
C PRO A 148 1.36 -50.98 15.94
N PRO A 149 2.03 -50.87 14.79
CA PRO A 149 3.23 -51.67 14.49
C PRO A 149 4.40 -51.38 15.44
N ASP A 150 4.51 -50.17 15.95
CA ASP A 150 5.61 -49.70 16.79
C ASP A 150 5.41 -49.96 18.31
N ILE A 151 4.28 -50.54 18.71
CA ILE A 151 3.91 -50.68 20.13
C ILE A 151 3.35 -52.08 20.43
N SER A 152 3.88 -52.75 21.45
CA SER A 152 3.33 -54.01 21.98
C SER A 152 2.54 -53.78 23.27
N TYR A 153 1.35 -54.39 23.34
CA TYR A 153 0.48 -54.43 24.53
C TYR A 153 0.35 -55.89 25.01
N LYS A 154 0.03 -56.12 26.30
CA LYS A 154 -0.30 -57.47 26.79
C LYS A 154 -1.73 -57.91 26.43
N GLY A 155 -2.63 -56.95 26.21
CA GLY A 155 -4.01 -57.17 25.81
C GLY A 155 -4.39 -56.37 24.57
N TRP A 156 -5.70 -56.39 24.28
CA TRP A 156 -6.28 -55.81 23.08
C TRP A 156 -7.30 -54.73 23.43
N TRP A 157 -7.30 -53.63 22.66
CA TRP A 157 -8.34 -52.61 22.71
C TRP A 157 -9.52 -53.03 21.83
N THR A 158 -10.75 -52.83 22.30
CA THR A 158 -11.94 -52.99 21.46
C THR A 158 -12.02 -51.86 20.43
N TYR A 159 -12.82 -52.05 19.38
CA TYR A 159 -13.42 -50.88 18.73
C TYR A 159 -14.28 -50.10 19.75
N PRO A 160 -14.37 -48.76 19.68
CA PRO A 160 -15.25 -47.98 20.55
C PRO A 160 -16.71 -48.32 20.27
N TYR A 161 -17.52 -48.43 21.32
CA TYR A 161 -18.92 -48.82 21.21
C TYR A 161 -19.84 -48.01 22.13
N TYR A 162 -21.08 -47.79 21.69
CA TYR A 162 -22.12 -47.26 22.58
C TYR A 162 -22.71 -48.38 23.42
N SER A 163 -22.88 -48.13 24.71
CA SER A 163 -23.43 -49.06 25.70
C SER A 163 -24.81 -48.60 26.14
N CYS A 164 -25.87 -49.26 25.66
CA CYS A 164 -27.26 -48.87 25.91
C CYS A 164 -27.62 -48.84 27.40
N GLY A 165 -27.09 -49.79 28.18
CA GLY A 165 -27.33 -49.87 29.63
C GLY A 165 -26.63 -48.77 30.44
N GLN A 166 -25.48 -48.27 29.97
CA GLN A 166 -24.74 -47.17 30.63
C GLN A 166 -25.04 -45.79 30.03
N LYS A 167 -25.69 -45.74 28.85
CA LYS A 167 -25.93 -44.56 28.01
C LYS A 167 -24.65 -43.78 27.65
N LYS A 168 -23.52 -44.48 27.52
CA LYS A 168 -22.18 -43.91 27.32
C LYS A 168 -21.46 -44.54 26.14
N TRP A 169 -20.52 -43.78 25.57
CA TRP A 169 -19.51 -44.31 24.66
C TRP A 169 -18.37 -44.92 25.48
N ILE A 170 -17.99 -46.14 25.15
CA ILE A 170 -17.00 -46.94 25.88
C ILE A 170 -15.90 -47.41 24.94
N LEU A 171 -14.67 -47.37 25.44
CA LEU A 171 -13.53 -48.11 24.91
C LEU A 171 -13.08 -49.11 25.98
N SER A 172 -12.92 -50.40 25.63
CA SER A 172 -12.49 -51.41 26.60
C SER A 172 -11.10 -51.95 26.25
N TYR A 173 -10.33 -52.28 27.29
CA TYR A 173 -9.05 -52.99 27.17
C TYR A 173 -9.15 -54.34 27.87
N SER A 174 -8.87 -55.42 27.14
CA SER A 174 -8.99 -56.80 27.62
C SER A 174 -7.68 -57.56 27.53
N VAL A 175 -7.27 -58.18 28.64
CA VAL A 175 -6.03 -58.95 28.79
C VAL A 175 -6.38 -60.40 29.15
N ALA A 176 -5.97 -61.35 28.31
CA ALA A 176 -5.98 -62.76 28.68
C ALA A 176 -4.77 -63.09 29.57
N ILE A 177 -5.03 -63.79 30.67
CA ILE A 177 -4.01 -64.20 31.64
C ILE A 177 -3.82 -65.71 31.50
N PRO A 178 -2.64 -66.18 31.02
CA PRO A 178 -2.42 -67.60 30.74
C PRO A 178 -2.46 -68.45 32.03
N PRO A 179 -2.86 -69.73 31.94
CA PRO A 179 -3.00 -70.59 33.11
C PRO A 179 -1.66 -70.87 33.80
N MET A 180 -1.65 -70.80 35.13
CA MET A 180 -0.49 -71.15 35.95
C MET A 180 -0.44 -72.67 36.21
N GLY A 181 0.47 -73.35 35.52
CA GLY A 181 0.70 -74.79 35.66
C GLY A 181 -0.43 -75.66 35.10
N ARG A 182 -0.49 -76.92 35.54
CA ARG A 182 -1.38 -77.96 34.95
C ARG A 182 -2.87 -77.81 35.29
N HIS A 183 -3.29 -76.80 36.05
CA HIS A 183 -4.64 -76.72 36.63
C HIS A 183 -5.72 -76.14 35.69
N GLY A 184 -5.39 -75.77 34.45
CA GLY A 184 -6.39 -75.50 33.41
C GLY A 184 -7.31 -74.29 33.63
N ILE A 185 -7.07 -73.44 34.63
CA ILE A 185 -7.85 -72.21 34.84
C ILE A 185 -7.07 -71.02 34.26
N ARG A 186 -7.65 -70.36 33.26
CA ARG A 186 -7.16 -69.08 32.70
C ARG A 186 -7.85 -67.90 33.39
N GLY A 187 -7.18 -66.75 33.42
CA GLY A 187 -7.80 -65.49 33.83
C GLY A 187 -8.18 -64.63 32.63
N PHE A 188 -9.14 -63.74 32.83
CA PHE A 188 -9.48 -62.71 31.87
C PHE A 188 -9.76 -61.40 32.63
N LEU A 189 -8.99 -60.36 32.33
CA LEU A 189 -9.13 -59.03 32.88
C LEU A 189 -9.69 -58.09 31.81
N SER A 190 -10.68 -57.28 32.15
CA SER A 190 -11.23 -56.25 31.26
C SER A 190 -11.50 -54.96 32.03
N ILE A 191 -11.15 -53.81 31.47
CA ILE A 191 -11.54 -52.49 31.96
C ILE A 191 -12.36 -51.74 30.89
N ASP A 192 -13.39 -51.01 31.31
CA ASP A 192 -14.10 -50.05 30.45
C ASP A 192 -13.62 -48.64 30.78
N ILE A 193 -13.46 -47.83 29.74
CA ILE A 193 -13.07 -46.43 29.79
C ILE A 193 -14.18 -45.58 29.19
N ASP A 194 -14.56 -44.50 29.88
CA ASP A 194 -15.48 -43.51 29.32
C ASP A 194 -14.76 -42.65 28.28
N ILE A 195 -15.31 -42.62 27.07
CA ILE A 195 -14.81 -41.82 25.95
C ILE A 195 -15.86 -40.79 25.49
N SER A 196 -16.90 -40.55 26.29
CA SER A 196 -17.98 -39.62 25.97
C SER A 196 -17.54 -38.15 25.94
N ASP A 197 -16.33 -37.83 26.45
CA ASP A 197 -15.68 -36.51 26.36
C ASP A 197 -15.04 -36.21 25.00
N LEU A 198 -14.84 -37.24 24.16
CA LEU A 198 -14.20 -37.11 22.85
C LEU A 198 -15.10 -36.41 21.82
N GLN A 199 -14.45 -35.80 20.84
CA GLN A 199 -15.06 -34.88 19.87
C GLN A 199 -14.95 -35.40 18.44
N VAL A 200 -16.10 -35.47 17.76
CA VAL A 200 -16.21 -35.86 16.34
C VAL A 200 -15.94 -34.64 15.45
N ASN A 201 -14.65 -34.33 15.23
CA ASN A 201 -14.25 -33.25 14.32
C ASN A 201 -14.12 -33.76 12.87
N GLN A 202 -15.13 -33.49 12.05
CA GLN A 202 -15.12 -33.84 10.62
C GLN A 202 -14.29 -32.88 9.74
N CYS A 203 -13.87 -31.73 10.25
CA CYS A 203 -13.01 -30.80 9.52
C CYS A 203 -11.58 -31.33 9.37
N ASN A 204 -10.83 -30.83 8.40
CA ASN A 204 -9.41 -31.16 8.26
C ASN A 204 -8.59 -30.68 9.47
N ASN A 205 -7.70 -31.52 9.99
CA ASN A 205 -6.72 -31.12 11.00
C ASN A 205 -5.80 -30.02 10.42
N PRO A 206 -5.67 -28.84 11.06
CA PRO A 206 -4.87 -27.74 10.52
C PRO A 206 -3.38 -28.11 10.37
N ASN A 207 -2.84 -28.90 11.31
CA ASN A 207 -1.43 -29.31 11.32
C ASN A 207 -1.11 -30.27 10.17
N ARG A 208 -2.11 -30.97 9.59
CA ARG A 208 -1.92 -31.95 8.52
C ARG A 208 -1.81 -31.31 7.12
N PHE A 209 -2.24 -30.06 6.95
CA PHE A 209 -2.23 -29.38 5.63
C PHE A 209 -0.99 -28.50 5.39
N GLU A 210 -0.24 -28.09 6.42
CA GLU A 210 0.99 -27.29 6.23
C GLU A 210 2.11 -28.04 5.48
N ILE A 211 2.10 -29.38 5.52
CA ILE A 211 3.20 -30.21 4.99
C ILE A 211 3.15 -30.39 3.46
N LEU A 212 2.00 -30.18 2.80
CA LEU A 212 1.80 -30.58 1.39
C LEU A 212 1.37 -29.48 0.41
N SER A 213 1.09 -28.25 0.82
CA SER A 213 0.66 -27.20 -0.13
C SER A 213 0.94 -25.75 0.27
N TYR A 214 2.17 -25.41 0.70
CA TYR A 214 2.58 -24.00 0.84
C TYR A 214 3.93 -23.70 0.19
N ASN A 215 3.92 -22.81 -0.80
CA ASN A 215 5.14 -22.32 -1.43
C ASN A 215 5.94 -21.47 -0.43
N GLN A 216 7.14 -21.95 -0.08
CA GLN A 216 8.09 -21.32 0.87
C GLN A 216 8.33 -19.83 0.59
N HIS A 217 8.21 -19.42 -0.68
CA HIS A 217 8.38 -18.06 -1.18
C HIS A 217 7.37 -17.02 -0.65
N LEU A 218 6.20 -17.43 -0.15
CA LEU A 218 5.16 -16.49 0.35
C LEU A 218 5.37 -16.03 1.79
N ARG A 219 6.21 -16.72 2.59
CA ARG A 219 6.50 -16.33 3.99
C ARG A 219 7.10 -14.92 4.13
N GLN A 220 7.74 -14.41 3.08
CA GLN A 220 8.43 -13.10 3.12
C GLN A 220 7.48 -11.89 2.98
N TYR A 221 6.22 -12.09 2.58
CA TYR A 221 5.27 -10.98 2.33
C TYR A 221 4.16 -10.81 3.39
N TYR A 222 3.91 -11.83 4.23
CA TYR A 222 2.83 -11.82 5.22
C TYR A 222 3.25 -12.41 6.58
N PRO A 223 3.89 -11.63 7.47
CA PRO A 223 4.38 -12.11 8.77
C PRO A 223 3.28 -12.33 9.83
N PHE A 224 1.99 -12.21 9.49
CA PHE A 224 0.86 -12.27 10.43
C PHE A 224 -0.04 -13.51 10.26
N VAL A 225 0.44 -14.58 9.64
CA VAL A 225 -0.22 -15.89 9.80
C VAL A 225 0.05 -16.38 11.22
N ARG A 226 -0.85 -16.04 12.15
CA ARG A 226 -0.76 -16.45 13.55
C ARG A 226 -0.98 -17.96 13.63
N ASN A 227 0.10 -18.72 13.83
CA ASN A 227 0.05 -20.16 14.04
C ASN A 227 -0.82 -20.48 15.27
N LEU A 228 -2.09 -20.84 15.04
CA LEU A 228 -2.99 -21.29 16.07
C LEU A 228 -2.69 -22.77 16.36
N LYS A 229 -1.52 -23.04 16.95
CA LYS A 229 -1.17 -24.38 17.43
C LYS A 229 -2.21 -24.77 18.46
N LEU A 230 -3.06 -25.72 18.10
CA LEU A 230 -4.09 -26.26 18.98
C LEU A 230 -3.44 -26.80 20.26
N GLY A 231 -4.10 -26.65 21.42
CA GLY A 231 -3.58 -27.20 22.67
C GLY A 231 -3.44 -28.72 22.55
N GLU A 232 -2.36 -29.29 23.08
CA GLU A 232 -2.10 -30.73 22.96
C GLU A 232 -3.22 -31.55 23.65
N ASP A 233 -3.77 -31.05 24.76
CA ASP A 233 -4.99 -31.56 25.42
C ASP A 233 -6.29 -31.44 24.61
N GLU A 234 -6.33 -30.56 23.61
CA GLU A 234 -7.47 -30.35 22.72
C GLU A 234 -7.35 -31.20 21.46
N GLN A 235 -6.15 -31.35 20.89
CA GLN A 235 -5.90 -32.35 19.85
C GLN A 235 -6.18 -33.76 20.38
N MET A 236 -5.71 -34.09 21.60
CA MET A 236 -6.01 -35.37 22.27
C MET A 236 -7.49 -35.57 22.66
N ARG A 237 -8.38 -34.60 22.43
CA ARG A 237 -9.84 -34.76 22.57
C ARG A 237 -10.54 -35.04 21.24
N GLN A 238 -9.89 -34.84 20.09
CA GLN A 238 -10.50 -34.98 18.78
C GLN A 238 -10.21 -36.36 18.18
N ILE A 239 -11.24 -36.99 17.61
CA ILE A 239 -11.14 -38.32 17.02
C ILE A 239 -10.58 -38.19 15.61
N GLU A 240 -9.27 -38.40 15.46
CA GLU A 240 -8.55 -38.13 14.20
C GLU A 240 -9.09 -38.91 12.99
N ALA A 241 -9.72 -40.07 13.21
CA ALA A 241 -10.34 -40.89 12.18
C ALA A 241 -11.48 -40.21 11.40
N PHE A 242 -12.08 -39.13 11.93
CA PHE A 242 -13.12 -38.38 11.24
C PHE A 242 -12.62 -37.16 10.45
N HIS A 243 -11.36 -36.74 10.62
CA HIS A 243 -10.83 -35.54 9.95
C HIS A 243 -10.90 -35.64 8.41
N GLY A 244 -11.54 -34.65 7.78
CA GLY A 244 -11.70 -34.58 6.33
C GLY A 244 -12.91 -35.34 5.77
N SER A 245 -13.76 -35.91 6.62
CA SER A 245 -15.04 -36.53 6.21
C SER A 245 -16.16 -35.53 5.90
N HIS A 246 -15.91 -34.23 6.07
CA HIS A 246 -16.89 -33.16 5.83
C HIS A 246 -17.38 -33.09 4.38
N LYS A 247 -18.62 -32.65 4.18
CA LYS A 247 -19.20 -32.48 2.83
C LYS A 247 -19.06 -31.06 2.23
N CYS A 248 -18.22 -30.18 2.79
CA CYS A 248 -17.95 -28.84 2.23
C CYS A 248 -17.21 -28.88 0.87
N HIS A 249 -17.57 -28.00 -0.07
CA HIS A 249 -16.90 -27.90 -1.38
C HIS A 249 -15.43 -27.46 -1.28
N VAL A 250 -14.50 -28.36 -1.57
CA VAL A 250 -13.04 -28.20 -1.38
C VAL A 250 -12.47 -26.90 -1.99
N HIS A 251 -12.94 -26.45 -3.15
CA HIS A 251 -12.38 -25.27 -3.84
C HIS A 251 -12.93 -23.93 -3.33
N SER A 252 -14.21 -23.86 -2.95
CA SER A 252 -14.93 -22.60 -2.65
C SER A 252 -15.31 -22.43 -1.17
N MET A 253 -15.16 -23.46 -0.35
CA MET A 253 -15.52 -23.48 1.07
C MET A 253 -14.37 -23.88 1.99
N ARG A 254 -14.51 -23.50 3.27
CA ARG A 254 -13.68 -23.91 4.41
C ARG A 254 -14.59 -24.53 5.47
N CYS A 255 -14.18 -25.68 6.02
CA CYS A 255 -14.83 -26.30 7.17
C CYS A 255 -14.36 -25.61 8.46
N GLU A 256 -15.30 -25.17 9.28
CA GLU A 256 -15.09 -24.65 10.65
C GLU A 256 -15.76 -25.61 11.64
N TYR A 257 -15.00 -26.23 12.55
CA TYR A 257 -15.54 -27.14 13.55
C TYR A 257 -16.35 -26.37 14.60
N ARG A 258 -17.50 -26.93 15.02
CA ARG A 258 -18.38 -26.31 16.02
C ARG A 258 -18.88 -27.35 17.03
N PRO A 259 -18.23 -27.49 18.20
CA PRO A 259 -18.67 -28.40 19.25
C PRO A 259 -20.01 -27.95 19.84
N VAL A 260 -20.84 -28.91 20.25
CA VAL A 260 -22.15 -28.65 20.87
C VAL A 260 -21.94 -28.29 22.35
N VAL A 261 -21.89 -26.99 22.64
CA VAL A 261 -21.78 -26.41 23.99
C VAL A 261 -23.13 -25.84 24.41
N THR A 262 -23.75 -26.41 25.45
CA THR A 262 -25.07 -25.97 25.96
C THR A 262 -25.01 -25.30 27.34
N SER A 263 -23.83 -25.25 27.99
CA SER A 263 -23.61 -24.43 29.18
C SER A 263 -22.22 -23.78 29.18
N VAL A 264 -22.20 -22.45 29.07
CA VAL A 264 -21.05 -21.63 29.47
C VAL A 264 -21.36 -21.12 30.87
N ILE A 265 -20.67 -21.64 31.89
CA ILE A 265 -20.71 -21.05 33.23
C ILE A 265 -19.83 -19.79 33.19
N SER A 266 -20.43 -18.68 32.76
CA SER A 266 -19.83 -17.36 32.95
C SER A 266 -19.77 -17.08 34.45
N PRO A 267 -18.62 -16.64 35.01
CA PRO A 267 -18.64 -16.01 36.33
C PRO A 267 -19.57 -14.80 36.25
N ALA A 268 -20.50 -14.69 37.21
CA ALA A 268 -21.50 -13.62 37.19
C ALA A 268 -20.80 -12.25 37.15
N SER A 269 -21.15 -11.44 36.15
CA SER A 269 -20.52 -10.13 35.94
C SER A 269 -20.83 -9.20 37.10
N LEU A 270 -19.84 -8.93 37.94
CA LEU A 270 -19.90 -7.90 38.98
C LEU A 270 -19.99 -6.51 38.31
N THR A 271 -21.23 -6.09 38.02
CA THR A 271 -21.53 -4.76 37.51
C THR A 271 -21.24 -3.73 38.60
N VAL A 272 -20.14 -2.98 38.45
CA VAL A 272 -19.78 -1.88 39.34
C VAL A 272 -20.76 -0.73 39.15
N GLY A 273 -21.80 -0.69 39.99
CA GLY A 273 -22.70 0.46 40.11
C GLY A 273 -22.04 1.57 40.94
N PRO A 274 -22.03 2.84 40.48
CA PRO A 274 -21.42 3.94 41.20
C PRO A 274 -22.34 4.47 42.31
N ASN A 275 -22.37 3.78 43.45
CA ASN A 275 -22.54 4.32 44.81
C ASN A 275 -22.64 3.15 45.81
N GLY A 276 -22.00 3.26 46.97
CA GLY A 276 -21.90 2.16 47.92
C GLY A 276 -22.82 2.30 49.14
N THR A 277 -23.49 1.20 49.52
CA THR A 277 -23.90 0.89 50.90
C THR A 277 -24.31 -0.59 51.04
N GLY A 278 -23.64 -1.34 51.92
CA GLY A 278 -24.14 -2.54 52.62
C GLY A 278 -24.59 -3.79 51.81
N PRO A 279 -23.96 -4.97 51.99
CA PRO A 279 -24.52 -6.24 51.52
C PRO A 279 -25.62 -6.78 52.46
N LEU A 280 -26.75 -7.19 51.89
CA LEU A 280 -27.73 -8.05 52.57
C LEU A 280 -27.45 -9.52 52.23
N MET A 281 -27.57 -10.42 53.23
CA MET A 281 -27.50 -11.87 53.01
C MET A 281 -28.79 -12.43 52.38
N PRO A 282 -28.69 -13.59 51.72
CA PRO A 282 -29.46 -14.73 52.23
C PRO A 282 -28.65 -16.05 52.36
N LEU A 283 -28.54 -16.50 53.62
CA LEU A 283 -28.75 -17.87 54.12
C LEU A 283 -28.43 -19.11 53.23
N GLY A 284 -27.51 -19.95 53.74
CA GLY A 284 -27.50 -21.42 53.51
C GLY A 284 -26.40 -21.94 52.56
N GLY A 285 -25.45 -22.78 52.99
CA GLY A 285 -25.17 -23.24 54.36
C GLY A 285 -23.94 -24.17 54.46
N SER A 286 -23.51 -24.46 55.69
CA SER A 286 -22.57 -25.52 56.10
C SER A 286 -21.19 -25.59 55.42
N ILE A 287 -20.18 -24.97 56.07
CA ILE A 287 -18.76 -25.24 55.84
C ILE A 287 -18.29 -26.36 56.80
N VAL A 288 -17.48 -27.30 56.32
CA VAL A 288 -16.66 -28.20 57.15
C VAL A 288 -15.19 -27.93 56.85
N ASN A 289 -14.37 -27.76 57.89
CA ASN A 289 -12.96 -27.38 57.76
C ASN A 289 -12.05 -28.61 57.56
N GLY A 290 -11.07 -28.49 56.65
CA GLY A 290 -9.99 -29.46 56.42
C GLY A 290 -8.77 -28.75 55.83
N SER A 291 -7.57 -29.08 56.33
CA SER A 291 -6.40 -28.19 56.23
C SER A 291 -5.23 -28.73 55.38
N GLY A 292 -4.54 -27.82 54.68
CA GLY A 292 -3.11 -27.95 54.36
C GLY A 292 -2.74 -28.11 52.87
N GLY A 293 -2.16 -27.06 52.28
CA GLY A 293 -1.52 -27.08 50.96
C GLY A 293 -1.25 -25.66 50.43
N PRO A 294 -0.08 -25.36 49.83
CA PRO A 294 0.26 -23.99 49.42
C PRO A 294 -0.39 -23.60 48.09
N SER A 295 -1.09 -22.46 48.07
CA SER A 295 -1.75 -21.91 46.89
C SER A 295 -0.75 -21.31 45.89
N VAL A 296 -0.55 -21.96 44.74
CA VAL A 296 0.10 -21.32 43.58
C VAL A 296 -0.93 -20.47 42.84
N LEU A 297 -0.74 -19.16 42.84
CA LEU A 297 -1.65 -18.20 42.19
C LEU A 297 -1.45 -18.19 40.66
N LEU A 298 -2.20 -19.01 39.93
CA LEU A 298 -2.27 -18.93 38.47
C LEU A 298 -3.40 -18.00 38.01
N THR A 299 -3.03 -16.78 37.59
CA THR A 299 -3.93 -15.83 36.94
C THR A 299 -4.25 -16.27 35.51
N GLY A 300 -5.26 -17.12 35.34
CA GLY A 300 -5.74 -17.57 34.04
C GLY A 300 -7.26 -17.75 34.04
N GLY A 301 -7.99 -16.80 33.43
CA GLY A 301 -9.45 -16.84 33.32
C GLY A 301 -9.94 -17.83 32.27
N THR A 302 -9.80 -19.13 32.52
CA THR A 302 -10.34 -20.19 31.66
C THR A 302 -11.85 -20.33 31.88
N THR A 303 -12.65 -19.92 30.89
CA THR A 303 -14.07 -20.27 30.84
C THR A 303 -14.21 -21.78 30.69
N LEU A 304 -14.75 -22.44 31.72
CA LEU A 304 -14.85 -23.90 31.76
C LEU A 304 -16.04 -24.37 30.91
N GLN A 305 -15.84 -24.37 29.59
CA GLN A 305 -16.82 -24.85 28.61
C GLN A 305 -17.03 -26.36 28.77
N THR A 306 -18.15 -26.74 29.36
CA THR A 306 -18.63 -28.12 29.37
C THR A 306 -19.25 -28.44 28.03
N VAL A 307 -18.48 -29.09 27.14
CA VAL A 307 -19.02 -29.71 25.91
C VAL A 307 -19.92 -30.87 26.35
N VAL A 308 -21.21 -30.79 26.07
CA VAL A 308 -22.18 -31.79 26.55
C VAL A 308 -22.31 -32.96 25.57
N ASN A 309 -22.25 -32.69 24.26
CA ASN A 309 -22.41 -33.70 23.20
C ASN A 309 -21.24 -33.64 22.18
N GLY A 310 -20.08 -34.18 22.52
CA GLY A 310 -18.92 -34.28 21.61
C GLY A 310 -19.12 -35.26 20.44
N TRP A 311 -19.99 -36.25 20.62
CA TRP A 311 -20.33 -37.29 19.64
C TRP A 311 -21.53 -36.89 18.76
N THR A 312 -21.30 -36.03 17.76
CA THR A 312 -22.35 -35.55 16.85
C THR A 312 -21.88 -35.48 15.39
N ARG A 313 -22.64 -36.07 14.46
CA ARG A 313 -22.43 -35.90 13.00
C ARG A 313 -22.90 -34.52 12.55
N GLY A 314 -22.15 -33.88 11.65
CA GLY A 314 -22.47 -32.58 11.10
C GLY A 314 -22.11 -31.39 12.01
N ALA A 315 -21.29 -31.61 13.04
CA ALA A 315 -20.83 -30.61 14.02
C ALA A 315 -19.80 -29.61 13.45
N TYR A 316 -20.11 -29.01 12.30
CA TYR A 316 -19.27 -28.06 11.58
C TYR A 316 -20.11 -27.03 10.83
N GLN A 317 -19.49 -25.97 10.32
CA GLN A 317 -20.08 -25.06 9.34
C GLN A 317 -19.18 -24.97 8.10
N CYS A 318 -19.77 -25.02 6.91
CA CYS A 318 -19.09 -24.71 5.66
C CYS A 318 -19.20 -23.20 5.40
N ARG A 319 -18.17 -22.44 5.75
CA ARG A 319 -18.05 -21.02 5.36
C ARG A 319 -17.48 -20.92 3.95
N CYS A 320 -17.79 -19.85 3.23
CA CYS A 320 -17.11 -19.55 1.97
C CYS A 320 -15.63 -19.20 2.22
N LYS A 321 -14.76 -19.48 1.25
CA LYS A 321 -13.37 -19.02 1.24
C LYS A 321 -13.27 -17.56 0.80
N ASP A 322 -12.17 -16.90 1.15
CA ASP A 322 -11.81 -15.59 0.59
C ASP A 322 -11.86 -15.65 -0.95
N GLY A 323 -12.36 -14.58 -1.57
CA GLY A 323 -12.71 -14.55 -2.99
C GLY A 323 -14.04 -15.24 -3.36
N PHE A 324 -14.82 -15.75 -2.39
CA PHE A 324 -16.16 -16.34 -2.61
C PHE A 324 -17.19 -15.85 -1.56
N TYR A 325 -18.48 -15.87 -1.92
CA TYR A 325 -19.60 -15.50 -1.05
C TYR A 325 -20.84 -16.39 -1.28
N SER A 326 -21.82 -16.31 -0.38
CA SER A 326 -23.15 -16.94 -0.54
C SER A 326 -24.23 -15.92 -0.17
N PHE A 327 -25.10 -15.60 -1.14
CA PHE A 327 -26.22 -14.67 -0.92
C PHE A 327 -27.28 -15.24 0.04
N ARG A 328 -27.47 -16.56 0.05
CA ARG A 328 -28.53 -17.23 0.82
C ARG A 328 -28.10 -17.61 2.24
N HIS A 329 -26.80 -17.80 2.47
CA HIS A 329 -26.22 -18.16 3.76
C HIS A 329 -24.88 -17.44 3.95
N PRO A 330 -24.87 -16.11 4.23
CA PRO A 330 -23.64 -15.31 4.33
C PRO A 330 -22.72 -15.80 5.46
N ASP A 331 -23.29 -16.24 6.59
CA ASP A 331 -22.53 -16.84 7.69
C ASP A 331 -21.94 -18.22 7.38
N GLY A 332 -22.38 -18.88 6.30
CA GLY A 332 -22.02 -20.25 5.93
C GLY A 332 -23.11 -21.29 6.24
N PHE A 333 -22.94 -22.48 5.67
CA PHE A 333 -23.94 -23.55 5.68
C PHE A 333 -23.72 -24.51 6.85
N ASN A 334 -24.78 -24.88 7.59
CA ASN A 334 -24.68 -25.81 8.72
C ASN A 334 -24.35 -27.23 8.26
N GLY A 335 -23.37 -27.87 8.90
CA GLY A 335 -22.83 -29.17 8.52
C GLY A 335 -23.84 -30.31 8.58
N SER A 336 -24.77 -30.31 9.55
CA SER A 336 -25.83 -31.31 9.62
C SER A 336 -26.75 -31.30 8.40
N ILE A 337 -27.08 -30.11 7.89
CA ILE A 337 -27.89 -29.94 6.67
C ILE A 337 -27.04 -30.27 5.43
N MET A 338 -25.75 -29.93 5.44
CA MET A 338 -24.81 -30.26 4.36
C MET A 338 -24.63 -31.78 4.17
N GLU A 339 -24.59 -32.55 5.27
CA GLU A 339 -24.55 -34.02 5.25
C GLU A 339 -25.82 -34.61 4.61
N VAL A 340 -27.01 -34.10 4.96
CA VAL A 340 -28.28 -34.56 4.37
C VAL A 340 -28.39 -34.19 2.89
N ALA A 341 -28.10 -32.95 2.52
CA ALA A 341 -28.14 -32.51 1.12
C ALA A 341 -27.13 -33.27 0.24
N TYR A 342 -25.94 -33.57 0.77
CA TYR A 342 -24.96 -34.42 0.08
C TYR A 342 -25.45 -35.86 -0.10
N GLN A 343 -26.12 -36.42 0.92
CA GLN A 343 -26.69 -37.77 0.90
C GLN A 343 -27.80 -37.88 -0.16
N GLU A 344 -28.76 -36.96 -0.17
CA GLU A 344 -29.80 -36.87 -1.22
C GLU A 344 -29.19 -36.78 -2.63
N TYR A 345 -28.15 -35.95 -2.80
CA TYR A 345 -27.45 -35.81 -4.07
C TYR A 345 -26.73 -37.10 -4.49
N ARG A 346 -26.06 -37.79 -3.55
CA ARG A 346 -25.36 -39.05 -3.81
C ARG A 346 -26.33 -40.16 -4.21
N ASP A 347 -27.51 -40.18 -3.61
CA ASP A 347 -28.55 -41.17 -3.86
C ASP A 347 -29.48 -40.75 -5.03
N ASN A 348 -29.14 -39.67 -5.74
CA ASN A 348 -29.83 -39.10 -6.91
C ASN A 348 -31.28 -38.61 -6.66
N ILE A 349 -31.59 -38.23 -5.42
CA ILE A 349 -32.90 -37.72 -4.99
C ILE A 349 -33.03 -36.22 -5.28
N SER A 350 -31.98 -35.41 -5.04
CA SER A 350 -32.03 -33.96 -5.26
C SER A 350 -30.70 -33.39 -5.80
N THR A 351 -30.78 -32.36 -6.66
CA THR A 351 -29.61 -31.60 -7.13
C THR A 351 -29.23 -30.45 -6.20
N TYR A 352 -29.99 -30.25 -5.11
CA TYR A 352 -29.98 -29.04 -4.28
C TYR A 352 -28.61 -28.75 -3.64
N TYR A 353 -27.83 -29.79 -3.35
CA TYR A 353 -26.42 -29.67 -2.94
C TYR A 353 -25.54 -28.91 -3.96
N LYS A 354 -25.71 -29.19 -5.27
CA LYS A 354 -24.93 -28.53 -6.34
C LYS A 354 -25.43 -27.15 -6.72
N GLU A 355 -26.69 -26.83 -6.45
CA GLU A 355 -27.35 -25.60 -6.92
C GLU A 355 -27.49 -24.54 -5.84
N VAL A 356 -27.64 -24.95 -4.56
CA VAL A 356 -27.93 -24.04 -3.44
C VAL A 356 -26.82 -24.04 -2.38
N PHE A 357 -26.20 -25.18 -2.11
CA PHE A 357 -25.10 -25.29 -1.15
C PHE A 357 -23.74 -24.88 -1.76
N VAL A 358 -23.72 -23.82 -2.55
CA VAL A 358 -22.53 -23.34 -3.27
C VAL A 358 -22.16 -21.90 -2.88
N CYS A 359 -20.86 -21.60 -2.92
CA CYS A 359 -20.36 -20.23 -2.85
C CYS A 359 -19.94 -19.76 -4.26
N VAL A 360 -20.41 -18.57 -4.64
CA VAL A 360 -20.11 -17.89 -5.91
C VAL A 360 -18.82 -17.09 -5.77
N ARG A 361 -18.04 -16.90 -6.84
CA ARG A 361 -16.84 -16.05 -6.80
C ARG A 361 -17.24 -14.57 -6.66
N CYS A 362 -16.45 -13.82 -5.90
CA CYS A 362 -16.55 -12.36 -5.85
C CYS A 362 -16.25 -11.71 -7.21
N ALA A 363 -16.67 -10.45 -7.37
CA ALA A 363 -16.28 -9.65 -8.52
C ALA A 363 -14.74 -9.49 -8.61
N PRO A 364 -14.18 -9.29 -9.81
CA PRO A 364 -12.73 -9.10 -9.98
C PRO A 364 -12.19 -7.96 -9.09
N GLY A 365 -11.05 -8.20 -8.44
CA GLY A 365 -10.39 -7.24 -7.54
C GLY A 365 -10.83 -7.32 -6.08
N CYS A 366 -11.95 -7.98 -5.75
CA CYS A 366 -12.33 -8.22 -4.36
C CYS A 366 -11.44 -9.27 -3.69
N ALA A 367 -10.98 -9.02 -2.46
CA ALA A 367 -10.35 -10.05 -1.62
C ALA A 367 -11.41 -10.83 -0.81
N THR A 368 -12.41 -10.14 -0.29
CA THR A 368 -13.63 -10.67 0.33
C THR A 368 -14.82 -9.90 -0.24
N CYS A 369 -16.01 -10.49 -0.19
CA CYS A 369 -17.26 -9.82 -0.59
C CYS A 369 -18.45 -10.46 0.13
N THR A 370 -19.55 -9.70 0.24
CA THR A 370 -20.85 -10.14 0.77
C THR A 370 -21.88 -10.37 -0.33
N GLY A 371 -21.66 -9.79 -1.52
CA GLY A 371 -22.60 -9.78 -2.64
C GLY A 371 -21.90 -9.68 -4.00
N PRO A 372 -22.68 -9.53 -5.09
CA PRO A 372 -22.17 -9.41 -6.47
C PRO A 372 -21.57 -8.02 -6.79
N GLU A 373 -21.32 -7.19 -5.78
CA GLU A 373 -20.91 -5.80 -5.94
C GLU A 373 -19.47 -5.70 -6.49
N PRO A 374 -19.19 -4.78 -7.43
CA PRO A 374 -17.86 -4.65 -8.01
C PRO A 374 -16.90 -3.95 -7.03
N CYS A 375 -15.75 -4.55 -6.74
CA CYS A 375 -14.69 -3.86 -5.98
C CYS A 375 -13.77 -2.99 -6.86
N LEU A 376 -13.93 -3.00 -8.19
CA LEU A 376 -13.15 -2.19 -9.12
C LEU A 376 -14.02 -1.09 -9.75
N ALA A 377 -13.49 0.13 -9.81
CA ALA A 377 -14.20 1.26 -10.41
C ALA A 377 -14.39 1.03 -11.93
N SER A 378 -15.59 1.31 -12.43
CA SER A 378 -15.90 1.22 -13.86
C SER A 378 -15.33 2.42 -14.62
N TYR A 379 -14.72 2.15 -15.78
CA TYR A 379 -14.18 3.19 -16.66
C TYR A 379 -15.11 3.40 -17.85
N ASN A 380 -15.53 4.64 -18.12
CA ASN A 380 -16.25 4.98 -19.33
C ASN A 380 -15.27 5.10 -20.51
N TRP A 381 -14.96 3.95 -21.10
CA TRP A 381 -14.03 3.83 -22.24
C TRP A 381 -14.42 4.72 -23.44
N ALA A 382 -15.72 4.90 -23.71
CA ALA A 382 -16.18 5.78 -24.79
C ALA A 382 -15.79 7.25 -24.50
N PHE A 383 -16.08 7.74 -23.29
CA PHE A 383 -15.74 9.08 -22.84
C PHE A 383 -14.23 9.34 -22.80
N ARG A 384 -13.43 8.36 -22.34
CA ARG A 384 -11.96 8.46 -22.38
C ARG A 384 -11.44 8.55 -23.82
N THR A 385 -12.01 7.77 -24.73
CA THR A 385 -11.54 7.68 -26.12
C THR A 385 -11.84 8.95 -26.93
N THR A 386 -12.97 9.63 -26.67
CA THR A 386 -13.27 10.92 -27.33
C THR A 386 -12.33 12.04 -26.86
N LEU A 387 -12.00 12.09 -25.57
CA LEU A 387 -11.00 13.05 -25.04
C LEU A 387 -9.58 12.75 -25.57
N LEU A 388 -9.18 11.48 -25.64
CA LEU A 388 -7.89 11.07 -26.20
C LEU A 388 -7.77 11.48 -27.68
N THR A 389 -8.75 11.10 -28.50
CA THR A 389 -8.72 11.36 -29.96
C THR A 389 -8.68 12.86 -30.26
N PHE A 390 -9.37 13.69 -29.48
CA PHE A 390 -9.24 15.14 -29.56
C PHE A 390 -7.82 15.63 -29.19
N SER A 391 -7.22 15.11 -28.11
CA SER A 391 -5.84 15.48 -27.72
C SER A 391 -4.79 15.06 -28.77
N VAL A 392 -4.94 13.88 -29.38
CA VAL A 392 -4.07 13.39 -30.46
C VAL A 392 -4.24 14.22 -31.74
N MET A 393 -5.47 14.64 -32.07
CA MET A 393 -5.73 15.60 -33.15
C MET A 393 -5.03 16.95 -32.89
N CYS A 394 -5.08 17.48 -31.66
CA CYS A 394 -4.33 18.69 -31.29
C CYS A 394 -2.81 18.50 -31.42
N ALA A 395 -2.27 17.35 -30.99
CA ALA A 395 -0.84 17.04 -31.16
C ALA A 395 -0.43 17.01 -32.64
N GLY A 396 -1.19 16.30 -33.48
CA GLY A 396 -0.98 16.27 -34.93
C GLY A 396 -1.00 17.67 -35.56
N PHE A 397 -1.98 18.49 -35.19
CA PHE A 397 -2.06 19.88 -35.63
C PHE A 397 -0.84 20.73 -35.21
N THR A 398 -0.32 20.57 -33.98
CA THR A 398 0.90 21.30 -33.56
C THR A 398 2.15 20.89 -34.35
N VAL A 399 2.28 19.61 -34.71
CA VAL A 399 3.39 19.12 -35.55
C VAL A 399 3.27 19.67 -36.98
N VAL A 400 2.07 19.65 -37.57
CA VAL A 400 1.81 20.25 -38.90
C VAL A 400 2.11 21.75 -38.89
N LEU A 401 1.68 22.47 -37.85
CA LEU A 401 1.99 23.90 -37.67
C LEU A 401 3.51 24.15 -37.54
N ALA A 402 4.24 23.29 -36.82
CA ALA A 402 5.69 23.40 -36.69
C ALA A 402 6.42 23.17 -38.03
N LEU A 403 5.97 22.20 -38.83
CA LEU A 403 6.49 21.94 -40.18
C LEU A 403 6.20 23.11 -41.14
N TYR A 404 4.97 23.61 -41.17
CA TYR A 404 4.57 24.79 -41.93
C TYR A 404 5.43 26.02 -41.58
N MET A 405 5.67 26.26 -40.29
CA MET A 405 6.53 27.34 -39.81
C MET A 405 8.01 27.12 -40.15
N TYR A 406 8.50 25.89 -40.15
CA TYR A 406 9.86 25.58 -40.59
C TYR A 406 10.06 25.86 -42.08
N GLN A 407 9.08 25.51 -42.92
CA GLN A 407 9.09 25.83 -44.35
C GLN A 407 9.08 27.36 -44.57
N HIS A 408 8.12 28.07 -43.95
CA HIS A 408 7.97 29.52 -44.10
C HIS A 408 8.94 30.36 -43.24
N ARG A 409 9.95 29.78 -42.58
CA ARG A 409 10.90 30.48 -41.69
C ARG A 409 11.68 31.65 -42.33
N LYS A 410 11.73 31.71 -43.67
CA LYS A 410 12.36 32.80 -44.44
C LYS A 410 11.48 34.07 -44.51
N VAL A 411 10.16 33.95 -44.39
CA VAL A 411 9.18 35.05 -44.44
C VAL A 411 9.44 36.03 -43.30
N LYS A 412 9.38 37.35 -43.57
CA LYS A 412 9.81 38.41 -42.63
C LYS A 412 9.14 38.30 -41.25
N VAL A 413 7.85 37.99 -41.20
CA VAL A 413 7.10 37.79 -39.95
C VAL A 413 7.71 36.71 -39.05
N PHE A 414 8.15 35.57 -39.60
CA PHE A 414 8.80 34.51 -38.80
C PHE A 414 10.29 34.77 -38.58
N LYS A 415 10.99 35.33 -39.59
CA LYS A 415 12.42 35.66 -39.50
C LYS A 415 12.72 36.65 -38.36
N VAL A 416 11.89 37.67 -38.17
CA VAL A 416 12.02 38.66 -37.08
C VAL A 416 11.65 38.06 -35.71
N ALA A 417 10.72 37.11 -35.67
CA ALA A 417 10.17 36.55 -34.43
C ALA A 417 11.01 35.40 -33.82
N SER A 418 12.26 35.21 -34.25
CA SER A 418 13.19 34.13 -33.82
C SER A 418 12.60 32.72 -34.02
N PRO A 419 12.67 32.14 -35.24
CA PRO A 419 11.91 30.93 -35.58
C PRO A 419 12.33 29.69 -34.78
N ILE A 420 13.58 29.60 -34.33
CA ILE A 420 14.07 28.48 -33.50
C ILE A 420 13.27 28.36 -32.21
N PHE A 421 13.07 29.46 -31.47
CA PHE A 421 12.30 29.46 -30.23
C PHE A 421 10.83 29.12 -30.48
N LEU A 422 10.26 29.58 -31.59
CA LEU A 422 8.88 29.26 -31.98
C LEU A 422 8.70 27.76 -32.29
N THR A 423 9.65 27.11 -32.97
CA THR A 423 9.62 25.65 -33.18
C THR A 423 9.75 24.90 -31.85
N ILE A 424 10.64 25.34 -30.94
CA ILE A 424 10.84 24.70 -29.63
C ILE A 424 9.57 24.81 -28.75
N THR A 425 8.90 25.97 -28.76
CA THR A 425 7.59 26.13 -28.10
C THR A 425 6.55 25.15 -28.66
N LEU A 426 6.44 24.96 -29.99
CA LEU A 426 5.49 24.00 -30.56
C LEU A 426 5.82 22.54 -30.25
N LEU A 427 7.11 22.18 -30.19
CA LEU A 427 7.54 20.85 -29.75
C LEU A 427 7.17 20.60 -28.28
N GLY A 428 7.36 21.59 -27.40
CA GLY A 428 6.90 21.54 -26.00
C GLY A 428 5.38 21.37 -25.89
N CYS A 429 4.60 22.11 -26.70
CA CYS A 429 3.15 21.93 -26.79
C CYS A 429 2.74 20.53 -27.25
N ALA A 430 3.43 19.95 -28.24
CA ALA A 430 3.20 18.58 -28.68
C ALA A 430 3.47 17.57 -27.56
N PHE A 431 4.58 17.72 -26.82
CA PHE A 431 4.89 16.88 -25.66
C PHE A 431 3.84 16.99 -24.54
N MET A 432 3.25 18.17 -24.30
CA MET A 432 2.15 18.31 -23.33
C MET A 432 0.87 17.58 -23.77
N TYR A 433 0.53 17.55 -25.07
CA TYR A 433 -0.63 16.77 -25.54
C TYR A 433 -0.44 15.25 -25.44
N LEU A 434 0.80 14.76 -25.41
CA LEU A 434 1.12 13.34 -25.19
C LEU A 434 0.85 12.87 -23.75
N GLU A 435 0.68 13.79 -22.79
CA GLU A 435 0.24 13.48 -21.41
C GLU A 435 -1.08 12.68 -21.39
N MET A 436 -2.04 13.07 -22.24
CA MET A 436 -3.34 12.38 -22.33
C MET A 436 -3.22 10.95 -22.89
N ALA A 437 -2.22 10.71 -23.74
CA ALA A 437 -1.92 9.38 -24.28
C ALA A 437 -1.14 8.51 -23.27
N ALA A 438 -0.26 9.10 -22.46
CA ALA A 438 0.47 8.40 -21.41
C ALA A 438 -0.42 7.92 -20.25
N ILE A 439 -1.52 8.64 -19.97
CA ILE A 439 -2.51 8.28 -18.93
C ILE A 439 -3.56 7.27 -19.42
N PHE A 440 -3.79 7.14 -20.73
CA PHE A 440 -4.83 6.27 -21.30
C PHE A 440 -4.66 4.75 -21.11
N PRO A 441 -3.45 4.13 -21.22
CA PRO A 441 -3.31 2.69 -21.02
C PRO A 441 -3.64 2.24 -19.59
N ILE A 442 -3.84 0.93 -19.41
CA ILE A 442 -4.03 0.32 -18.08
C ILE A 442 -2.86 0.75 -17.19
N LEU A 443 -3.16 1.46 -16.11
CA LEU A 443 -2.14 2.23 -15.40
C LEU A 443 -1.09 1.30 -14.76
N ASP A 444 0.15 1.50 -15.19
CA ASP A 444 1.33 0.77 -14.77
C ASP A 444 2.51 1.74 -14.59
N THR A 445 3.58 1.27 -13.97
CA THR A 445 4.79 2.04 -13.64
C THR A 445 5.36 2.79 -14.86
N TYR A 446 5.41 2.15 -16.03
CA TYR A 446 5.88 2.81 -17.26
C TYR A 446 4.94 3.94 -17.74
N SER A 447 3.62 3.75 -17.63
CA SER A 447 2.61 4.77 -17.95
C SER A 447 2.70 5.96 -17.00
N CYS A 448 2.93 5.70 -15.71
CA CYS A 448 3.15 6.72 -14.69
C CYS A 448 4.44 7.51 -14.92
N ILE A 449 5.55 6.83 -15.23
CA ILE A 449 6.81 7.48 -15.63
C ILE A 449 6.58 8.40 -16.85
N ALA A 450 6.00 7.85 -17.93
CA ALA A 450 5.73 8.60 -19.15
C ALA A 450 4.86 9.84 -18.89
N THR A 451 3.80 9.69 -18.07
CA THR A 451 2.88 10.79 -17.70
C THR A 451 3.61 11.95 -17.04
N LYS A 452 4.39 11.68 -15.97
CA LYS A 452 5.13 12.72 -15.23
C LYS A 452 6.14 13.40 -16.17
N TRP A 453 6.85 12.63 -17.00
CA TRP A 453 7.83 13.14 -17.96
C TRP A 453 7.19 14.03 -19.03
N THR A 454 6.15 13.58 -19.75
CA THR A 454 5.49 14.37 -20.81
C THR A 454 4.95 15.69 -20.30
N ARG A 455 4.33 15.67 -19.11
CA ARG A 455 3.76 16.83 -18.43
C ARG A 455 4.83 17.86 -18.08
N HIS A 456 5.84 17.46 -17.29
CA HIS A 456 6.80 18.40 -16.72
C HIS A 456 7.88 18.84 -17.72
N MET A 457 8.35 17.95 -18.62
CA MET A 457 9.25 18.36 -19.71
C MET A 457 8.52 19.22 -20.75
N GLY A 458 7.29 18.86 -21.13
CA GLY A 458 6.49 19.64 -22.09
C GLY A 458 6.22 21.06 -21.58
N PHE A 459 5.84 21.19 -20.30
CA PHE A 459 5.69 22.48 -19.63
C PHE A 459 7.03 23.25 -19.59
N CYS A 460 8.12 22.62 -19.12
CA CYS A 460 9.41 23.28 -18.97
C CYS A 460 9.97 23.78 -20.32
N VAL A 461 9.88 22.99 -21.39
CA VAL A 461 10.31 23.38 -22.75
C VAL A 461 9.47 24.54 -23.28
N THR A 462 8.14 24.45 -23.19
CA THR A 462 7.22 25.49 -23.69
C THR A 462 7.42 26.81 -22.94
N TYR A 463 7.39 26.74 -21.61
CA TYR A 463 7.43 27.88 -20.74
C TYR A 463 8.79 28.59 -20.79
N THR A 464 9.90 27.84 -20.72
CA THR A 464 11.24 28.44 -20.78
C THR A 464 11.49 29.13 -22.13
N ALA A 465 11.02 28.56 -23.25
CA ALA A 465 11.15 29.20 -24.57
C ALA A 465 10.40 30.55 -24.65
N LEU A 466 9.18 30.64 -24.11
CA LEU A 466 8.42 31.89 -24.03
C LEU A 466 9.03 32.90 -23.06
N LEU A 467 9.50 32.42 -21.90
CA LEU A 467 10.08 33.24 -20.84
C LEU A 467 11.43 33.83 -21.27
N MET A 468 12.32 33.04 -21.87
CA MET A 468 13.60 33.55 -22.39
C MET A 468 13.41 34.60 -23.50
N LYS A 469 12.39 34.42 -24.35
CA LYS A 469 12.01 35.42 -25.35
C LYS A 469 11.50 36.72 -24.72
N THR A 470 10.70 36.66 -23.66
CA THR A 470 10.26 37.85 -22.90
C THR A 470 11.41 38.50 -22.12
N TRP A 471 12.30 37.70 -21.54
CA TRP A 471 13.49 38.16 -20.81
C TRP A 471 14.44 38.96 -21.69
N ARG A 472 14.67 38.52 -22.94
CA ARG A 472 15.40 39.30 -23.97
C ARG A 472 14.85 40.72 -24.11
N VAL A 473 13.52 40.86 -24.23
CA VAL A 473 12.85 42.17 -24.34
C VAL A 473 13.04 42.99 -23.06
N SER A 474 12.97 42.36 -21.88
CA SER A 474 13.19 43.03 -20.59
C SER A 474 14.60 43.60 -20.45
N LEU A 475 15.62 42.89 -20.96
CA LEU A 475 17.01 43.37 -20.96
C LEU A 475 17.19 44.56 -21.91
N THR A 476 16.70 44.44 -23.15
CA THR A 476 16.78 45.52 -24.14
C THR A 476 16.04 46.79 -23.70
N TYR A 477 14.95 46.67 -22.93
CA TYR A 477 14.22 47.82 -22.39
C TYR A 477 14.87 48.44 -21.15
N ARG A 478 15.64 47.67 -20.36
CA ARG A 478 16.29 48.18 -19.13
C ARG A 478 17.53 49.04 -19.41
N VAL A 479 18.23 48.81 -20.52
CA VAL A 479 19.45 49.56 -20.88
C VAL A 479 19.06 50.86 -21.58
N LYS A 480 18.97 51.96 -20.81
CA LYS A 480 18.76 53.32 -21.34
C LYS A 480 19.98 53.93 -22.06
N SER A 481 21.14 53.28 -22.01
CA SER A 481 22.36 53.75 -22.68
C SER A 481 22.33 53.45 -24.18
N ALA A 482 22.95 54.32 -24.99
CA ALA A 482 22.95 54.23 -26.45
C ALA A 482 23.56 52.92 -27.01
N HIS A 483 24.39 52.22 -26.24
CA HIS A 483 24.99 50.96 -26.65
C HIS A 483 23.97 49.79 -26.60
N LYS A 484 23.17 49.67 -27.65
CA LYS A 484 22.11 48.67 -27.83
C LYS A 484 22.67 47.24 -27.93
N VAL A 485 22.80 46.56 -26.79
CA VAL A 485 23.34 45.19 -26.69
C VAL A 485 22.53 44.20 -27.56
N LYS A 486 23.11 43.76 -28.68
CA LYS A 486 22.51 42.82 -29.63
C LYS A 486 22.68 41.36 -29.13
N LEU A 487 21.90 40.95 -28.13
CA LEU A 487 21.87 39.54 -27.69
C LEU A 487 21.50 38.63 -28.86
N THR A 488 22.38 37.67 -29.16
CA THR A 488 22.26 36.73 -30.28
C THR A 488 21.43 35.53 -29.88
N ASP A 489 20.58 35.02 -30.78
CA ASP A 489 19.68 33.88 -30.52
C ASP A 489 20.43 32.63 -30.03
N LYS A 490 21.68 32.41 -30.47
CA LYS A 490 22.58 31.35 -29.95
C LYS A 490 22.90 31.51 -28.46
N GLN A 491 23.16 32.73 -27.99
CA GLN A 491 23.42 33.00 -26.57
C GLN A 491 22.15 32.77 -25.75
N LEU A 492 20.99 33.20 -26.26
CA LEU A 492 19.71 32.97 -25.59
C LEU A 492 19.37 31.47 -25.49
N LEU A 493 19.76 30.67 -26.49
CA LEU A 493 19.65 29.21 -26.47
C LEU A 493 20.62 28.58 -25.45
N GLN A 494 21.86 29.08 -25.37
CA GLN A 494 22.85 28.64 -24.38
C GLN A 494 22.39 28.86 -22.94
N TRP A 495 21.62 29.92 -22.65
CA TRP A 495 21.00 30.13 -21.34
C TRP A 495 19.78 29.24 -21.07
N MET A 496 19.11 28.73 -22.12
CA MET A 496 17.95 27.84 -21.99
C MET A 496 18.35 26.40 -21.68
N VAL A 497 19.46 25.92 -22.26
CA VAL A 497 19.93 24.53 -22.11
C VAL A 497 20.16 24.11 -20.65
N PRO A 498 20.82 24.91 -19.77
CA PRO A 498 20.97 24.57 -18.35
C PRO A 498 19.65 24.34 -17.61
N ILE A 499 18.61 25.13 -17.91
CA ILE A 499 17.29 25.00 -17.26
C ILE A 499 16.64 23.66 -17.63
N LEU A 500 16.69 23.30 -18.92
CA LEU A 500 16.17 22.02 -19.41
C LEU A 500 17.00 20.82 -18.91
N LEU A 501 18.32 20.98 -18.79
CA LEU A 501 19.24 19.97 -18.27
C LEU A 501 19.00 19.71 -16.77
N VAL A 502 18.76 20.74 -15.96
CA VAL A 502 18.37 20.57 -14.55
C VAL A 502 17.05 19.80 -14.43
N MET A 503 16.04 20.13 -15.25
CA MET A 503 14.76 19.39 -15.26
C MET A 503 14.95 17.92 -15.69
N PHE A 504 15.75 17.67 -16.73
CA PHE A 504 16.04 16.31 -17.21
C PHE A 504 16.76 15.46 -16.15
N ILE A 505 17.78 16.04 -15.48
CA ILE A 505 18.49 15.36 -14.38
C ILE A 505 17.54 15.10 -13.21
N TYR A 506 16.72 16.07 -12.81
CA TYR A 506 15.76 15.90 -11.72
C TYR A 506 14.78 14.74 -11.98
N LEU A 507 14.15 14.71 -13.15
CA LEU A 507 13.22 13.65 -13.53
C LEU A 507 13.93 12.30 -13.70
N GLY A 508 15.17 12.30 -14.21
CA GLY A 508 16.03 11.10 -14.29
C GLY A 508 16.34 10.53 -12.91
N THR A 509 16.89 11.34 -12.01
CA THR A 509 17.19 10.95 -10.62
C THR A 509 15.93 10.46 -9.90
N TRP A 510 14.78 11.10 -10.08
CA TRP A 510 13.52 10.60 -9.52
C TRP A 510 13.16 9.21 -10.06
N THR A 511 13.18 9.00 -11.39
CA THR A 511 12.87 7.68 -11.97
C THR A 511 13.85 6.57 -11.58
N LEU A 512 15.12 6.91 -11.29
CA LEU A 512 16.14 5.95 -10.88
C LEU A 512 16.11 5.64 -9.38
N SER A 513 15.71 6.59 -8.53
CA SER A 513 15.72 6.44 -7.06
C SER A 513 14.37 6.03 -6.46
N ALA A 514 13.26 6.50 -7.04
CA ALA A 514 11.91 6.28 -6.53
C ALA A 514 10.87 6.33 -7.68
N PRO A 515 10.88 5.35 -8.61
CA PRO A 515 10.02 5.36 -9.78
C PRO A 515 8.52 5.45 -9.39
N PRO A 516 7.72 6.30 -10.04
CA PRO A 516 6.30 6.47 -9.75
C PRO A 516 5.51 5.22 -10.16
N THR A 517 5.12 4.43 -9.17
CA THR A 517 4.31 3.21 -9.28
C THR A 517 2.81 3.52 -9.40
N ALA A 518 2.02 2.55 -9.89
CA ALA A 518 0.56 2.63 -9.92
C ALA A 518 -0.04 1.98 -8.65
N GLU A 519 -0.43 2.83 -7.70
CA GLU A 519 -1.02 2.45 -6.40
C GLU A 519 -2.53 2.26 -6.50
N ARG A 520 -3.11 1.48 -5.57
CA ARG A 520 -4.55 1.28 -5.46
C ARG A 520 -5.14 2.34 -4.54
N ILE A 521 -6.14 3.08 -5.01
CA ILE A 521 -6.87 4.11 -4.26
C ILE A 521 -8.38 3.82 -4.40
N GLU A 522 -9.14 4.05 -3.35
CA GLU A 522 -10.60 3.94 -3.33
C GLU A 522 -11.25 5.28 -3.71
N ASP A 523 -12.37 5.24 -4.43
CA ASP A 523 -13.18 6.43 -4.72
C ASP A 523 -14.22 6.71 -3.62
N GLN A 524 -15.03 7.75 -3.82
CA GLN A 524 -16.13 8.13 -2.91
C GLN A 524 -17.19 7.04 -2.66
N TYR A 525 -17.20 5.94 -3.42
CA TYR A 525 -18.09 4.79 -3.27
C TYR A 525 -17.36 3.53 -2.75
N GLY A 526 -16.07 3.63 -2.41
CA GLY A 526 -15.23 2.49 -2.01
C GLY A 526 -14.73 1.64 -3.19
N LEU A 527 -14.90 2.11 -4.44
CA LEU A 527 -14.48 1.37 -5.62
C LEU A 527 -12.97 1.58 -5.85
N ILE A 528 -12.23 0.48 -5.97
CA ILE A 528 -10.78 0.51 -6.13
C ILE A 528 -10.41 0.83 -7.58
N PHE A 529 -9.55 1.83 -7.77
CA PHE A 529 -8.91 2.14 -9.06
C PHE A 529 -7.40 2.30 -8.88
N LYS A 530 -6.67 2.42 -10.00
CA LYS A 530 -5.23 2.70 -9.97
C LYS A 530 -4.96 4.18 -10.22
N GLN A 531 -4.06 4.77 -9.42
CA GLN A 531 -3.53 6.12 -9.61
C GLN A 531 -1.99 6.09 -9.44
N CYS A 532 -1.27 6.97 -10.13
CA CYS A 532 0.18 7.09 -9.94
C CYS A 532 0.49 7.66 -8.55
N SER A 533 1.50 7.10 -7.88
CA SER A 533 1.94 7.56 -6.57
C SER A 533 2.34 9.05 -6.57
N TYR A 534 2.12 9.71 -5.43
CA TYR A 534 2.27 11.15 -5.27
C TYR A 534 3.15 11.45 -4.06
N ASN A 535 4.44 11.63 -4.30
CA ASN A 535 5.49 11.58 -3.28
C ASN A 535 6.07 12.97 -2.97
N TRP A 536 7.04 13.05 -2.06
CA TRP A 536 7.78 14.30 -1.78
C TRP A 536 8.49 14.87 -3.02
N TRP A 537 8.84 14.02 -4.00
CA TRP A 537 9.32 14.45 -5.31
C TRP A 537 8.28 15.30 -6.07
N ASP A 538 7.01 14.89 -6.11
CA ASP A 538 5.93 15.70 -6.71
C ASP A 538 5.79 17.06 -6.03
N HIS A 539 5.84 17.09 -4.69
CA HIS A 539 5.73 18.33 -3.91
C HIS A 539 6.91 19.28 -4.20
N SER A 540 8.13 18.76 -4.19
CA SER A 540 9.36 19.49 -4.52
C SER A 540 9.29 20.08 -5.94
N LEU A 541 8.85 19.28 -6.92
CA LEU A 541 8.71 19.72 -8.31
C LEU A 541 7.61 20.78 -8.47
N ALA A 542 6.44 20.60 -7.85
CA ALA A 542 5.34 21.56 -7.90
C ALA A 542 5.69 22.91 -7.26
N ILE A 543 6.43 22.92 -6.14
CA ILE A 543 6.97 24.15 -5.54
C ILE A 543 7.95 24.83 -6.51
N GLY A 544 8.80 24.06 -7.18
CA GLY A 544 9.69 24.55 -8.24
C GLY A 544 8.94 25.19 -9.41
N GLU A 545 7.87 24.56 -9.91
CA GLU A 545 7.02 25.12 -10.97
C GLU A 545 6.38 26.45 -10.53
N VAL A 546 5.84 26.54 -9.31
CA VAL A 546 5.20 27.77 -8.80
C VAL A 546 6.22 28.92 -8.65
N LEU A 547 7.42 28.65 -8.14
CA LEU A 547 8.48 29.66 -8.04
C LEU A 547 8.97 30.12 -9.41
N PHE A 548 9.08 29.20 -10.38
CA PHE A 548 9.46 29.52 -11.76
C PHE A 548 8.39 30.34 -12.48
N LEU A 549 7.11 30.01 -12.28
CA LEU A 549 5.96 30.80 -12.74
C LEU A 549 5.97 32.22 -12.16
N ALA A 550 6.23 32.37 -10.87
CA ALA A 550 6.32 33.68 -10.20
C ALA A 550 7.48 34.53 -10.75
N TRP A 551 8.64 33.93 -11.03
CA TRP A 551 9.76 34.62 -11.67
C TRP A 551 9.38 35.14 -13.07
N GLY A 552 8.72 34.32 -13.90
CA GLY A 552 8.30 34.76 -15.23
C GLY A 552 7.17 35.79 -15.23
N ILE A 553 6.27 35.77 -14.24
CA ILE A 553 5.31 36.87 -14.00
C ILE A 553 6.05 38.19 -13.74
N ARG A 554 7.10 38.18 -12.91
CA ARG A 554 7.94 39.37 -12.66
C ARG A 554 8.67 39.84 -13.92
N VAL A 555 9.12 38.93 -14.80
CA VAL A 555 9.70 39.30 -16.10
C VAL A 555 8.64 39.94 -17.02
N CYS A 556 7.42 39.40 -17.10
CA CYS A 556 6.34 39.98 -17.89
C CYS A 556 5.90 41.37 -17.37
N TYR A 557 5.84 41.55 -16.05
CA TYR A 557 5.54 42.85 -15.43
C TYR A 557 6.52 43.95 -15.87
N ASN A 558 7.82 43.64 -15.96
CA ASN A 558 8.85 44.57 -16.44
C ASN A 558 8.70 44.94 -17.93
N VAL A 559 8.02 44.10 -18.72
CA VAL A 559 7.87 44.24 -20.18
C VAL A 559 6.50 44.83 -20.59
N ARG A 560 5.53 44.93 -19.66
CA ARG A 560 4.14 45.34 -19.93
C ARG A 560 3.98 46.64 -20.75
N ASN A 561 4.90 47.60 -20.58
CA ASN A 561 4.90 48.90 -21.26
C ASN A 561 5.81 48.96 -22.50
N ALA A 562 6.54 47.89 -22.85
CA ALA A 562 7.45 47.90 -23.98
C ALA A 562 6.69 47.84 -25.31
N GLU A 563 6.86 48.86 -26.16
CA GLU A 563 6.40 48.83 -27.54
C GLU A 563 7.19 47.79 -28.34
N SER A 564 6.58 46.60 -28.52
CA SER A 564 7.05 45.57 -29.44
C SER A 564 6.29 45.68 -30.76
N LEU A 565 6.98 45.39 -31.87
CA LEU A 565 6.32 45.29 -33.17
C LEU A 565 5.14 44.31 -33.08
N TYR A 566 3.98 44.76 -33.56
CA TYR A 566 2.73 43.98 -33.57
C TYR A 566 2.22 43.54 -32.18
N ASN A 567 2.61 44.23 -31.09
CA ASN A 567 2.29 43.89 -29.70
C ASN A 567 2.72 42.46 -29.28
N GLU A 568 3.71 41.86 -29.94
CA GLU A 568 4.11 40.46 -29.70
C GLU A 568 4.43 40.18 -28.21
N ALA A 569 5.11 41.10 -27.51
CA ALA A 569 5.46 40.89 -26.11
C ALA A 569 4.24 40.88 -25.17
N LYS A 570 3.16 41.59 -25.52
CA LYS A 570 1.90 41.57 -24.75
C LYS A 570 1.18 40.23 -24.93
N LEU A 571 1.11 39.72 -26.16
CA LEU A 571 0.52 38.41 -26.46
C LEU A 571 1.26 37.26 -25.75
N ILE A 572 2.60 37.30 -25.74
CA ILE A 572 3.41 36.32 -25.00
C ILE A 572 3.20 36.47 -23.48
N SER A 573 3.08 37.71 -22.97
CA SER A 573 2.77 37.95 -21.54
C SER A 573 1.39 37.39 -21.16
N TYR A 574 0.36 37.57 -22.00
CA TYR A 574 -0.97 36.99 -21.77
C TYR A 574 -0.95 35.46 -21.80
N ALA A 575 -0.15 34.83 -22.67
CA ALA A 575 0.04 33.39 -22.65
C ALA A 575 0.71 32.92 -21.34
N ILE A 576 1.77 33.61 -20.89
CA ILE A 576 2.44 33.32 -19.60
C ILE A 576 1.48 33.47 -18.41
N TYR A 577 0.63 34.51 -18.39
CA TYR A 577 -0.39 34.69 -17.34
C TYR A 577 -1.49 33.62 -17.40
N ASN A 578 -1.92 33.20 -18.60
CA ASN A 578 -2.87 32.10 -18.76
C ASN A 578 -2.29 30.77 -18.23
N ILE A 579 -1.07 30.40 -18.64
CA ILE A 579 -0.39 29.19 -18.17
C ILE A 579 -0.27 29.19 -16.64
N ALA A 580 0.14 30.32 -16.05
CA ALA A 580 0.25 30.46 -14.60
C ALA A 580 -1.11 30.30 -13.89
N LEU A 581 -2.17 30.94 -14.42
CA LEU A 581 -3.51 30.86 -13.87
C LEU A 581 -4.06 29.43 -13.93
N VAL A 582 -4.01 28.78 -15.10
CA VAL A 582 -4.53 27.43 -15.33
C VAL A 582 -3.77 26.38 -14.50
N ASN A 583 -2.44 26.51 -14.38
CA ASN A 583 -1.67 25.61 -13.53
C ASN A 583 -2.04 25.78 -12.05
N THR A 584 -2.18 27.03 -11.57
CA THR A 584 -2.50 27.33 -10.17
C THR A 584 -3.91 26.89 -9.78
N THR A 585 -4.93 27.19 -10.60
CA THR A 585 -6.31 26.79 -10.31
C THR A 585 -6.50 25.27 -10.38
N MET A 586 -5.87 24.58 -11.34
CA MET A 586 -5.92 23.13 -11.42
C MET A 586 -5.28 22.43 -10.20
N VAL A 587 -4.17 22.95 -9.68
CA VAL A 587 -3.57 22.45 -8.43
C VAL A 587 -4.52 22.68 -7.25
N ALA A 588 -5.15 23.85 -7.16
CA ALA A 588 -6.15 24.12 -6.11
C ALA A 588 -7.37 23.18 -6.20
N PHE A 589 -7.91 22.92 -7.40
CA PHE A 589 -9.03 21.98 -7.58
C PHE A 589 -8.69 20.55 -7.14
N HIS A 590 -7.49 20.07 -7.48
CA HIS A 590 -7.03 18.73 -7.10
C HIS A 590 -6.80 18.60 -5.58
N LEU A 591 -6.36 19.65 -4.90
CA LEU A 591 -6.09 19.64 -3.46
C LEU A 591 -7.34 19.87 -2.60
N PHE A 592 -8.23 20.79 -2.99
CA PHE A 592 -9.30 21.27 -2.11
C PHE A 592 -10.71 20.76 -2.44
N ILE A 593 -11.00 20.34 -3.68
CA ILE A 593 -12.37 20.00 -4.09
C ILE A 593 -12.52 18.51 -4.44
N PHE A 594 -11.53 17.90 -5.10
CA PHE A 594 -11.69 16.57 -5.71
C PHE A 594 -10.61 15.52 -5.36
N PRO A 595 -10.20 15.34 -4.09
CA PRO A 595 -9.23 14.30 -3.72
C PRO A 595 -9.74 12.88 -4.05
N GLN A 596 -10.97 12.56 -3.63
CA GLN A 596 -11.62 11.24 -3.83
C GLN A 596 -12.47 11.15 -5.10
N ALA A 597 -12.28 12.06 -6.06
CA ALA A 597 -13.00 12.00 -7.33
C ALA A 597 -12.61 10.74 -8.13
N GLY A 598 -13.62 10.12 -8.73
CA GLY A 598 -13.45 8.93 -9.57
C GLY A 598 -12.54 9.16 -10.78
N PRO A 599 -11.98 8.09 -11.36
CA PRO A 599 -10.85 8.18 -12.29
C PRO A 599 -11.17 8.89 -13.60
N ASP A 600 -12.44 8.93 -14.04
CA ASP A 600 -12.86 9.62 -15.26
C ASP A 600 -12.94 11.14 -15.08
N ILE A 601 -13.32 11.63 -13.89
CA ILE A 601 -13.28 13.06 -13.55
C ILE A 601 -11.83 13.56 -13.48
N LYS A 602 -10.95 12.76 -12.87
CA LYS A 602 -9.50 13.07 -12.83
C LYS A 602 -8.89 13.16 -14.25
N TYR A 603 -9.32 12.29 -15.18
CA TYR A 603 -8.91 12.37 -16.59
C TYR A 603 -9.46 13.62 -17.30
N LEU A 604 -10.74 13.95 -17.11
CA LEU A 604 -11.37 15.16 -17.66
C LEU A 604 -10.68 16.45 -17.17
N LEU A 605 -10.37 16.57 -15.88
CA LEU A 605 -9.67 17.74 -15.33
C LEU A 605 -8.25 17.87 -15.90
N GLY A 606 -7.56 16.75 -16.14
CA GLY A 606 -6.30 16.73 -16.88
C GLY A 606 -6.44 17.27 -18.31
N PHE A 607 -7.43 16.78 -19.06
CA PHE A 607 -7.74 17.27 -20.40
C PHE A 607 -8.05 18.78 -20.42
N ILE A 608 -8.86 19.28 -19.48
CA ILE A 608 -9.20 20.71 -19.35
C ILE A 608 -7.94 21.55 -19.08
N ARG A 609 -7.05 21.15 -18.16
CA ARG A 609 -5.76 21.81 -17.92
C ARG A 609 -4.95 21.91 -19.21
N THR A 610 -4.74 20.78 -19.89
CA THR A 610 -3.87 20.73 -21.07
C THR A 610 -4.45 21.52 -22.23
N GLN A 611 -5.78 21.54 -22.42
CA GLN A 611 -6.42 22.40 -23.42
C GLN A 611 -6.36 23.89 -23.08
N LEU A 612 -6.76 24.29 -21.87
CA LEU A 612 -6.78 25.71 -21.48
C LEU A 612 -5.39 26.35 -21.45
N SER A 613 -4.35 25.59 -21.09
CA SER A 613 -2.96 26.05 -21.12
C SER A 613 -2.38 26.03 -22.54
N THR A 614 -2.50 24.91 -23.26
CA THR A 614 -1.76 24.68 -24.52
C THR A 614 -2.45 25.32 -25.73
N SER A 615 -3.75 25.09 -25.91
CA SER A 615 -4.49 25.61 -27.08
C SER A 615 -4.57 27.15 -27.06
N VAL A 616 -4.74 27.75 -25.88
CA VAL A 616 -4.74 29.22 -25.73
C VAL A 616 -3.35 29.81 -25.97
N THR A 617 -2.29 29.15 -25.49
CA THR A 617 -0.90 29.56 -25.79
C THR A 617 -0.60 29.51 -27.29
N ILE A 618 -1.04 28.46 -27.99
CA ILE A 618 -0.89 28.36 -29.45
C ILE A 618 -1.65 29.49 -30.15
N ALA A 619 -2.92 29.72 -29.78
CA ALA A 619 -3.75 30.77 -30.36
C ALA A 619 -3.15 32.17 -30.19
N LEU A 620 -2.68 32.52 -28.98
CA LEU A 620 -2.11 33.84 -28.67
C LEU A 620 -0.74 34.08 -29.32
N VAL A 621 0.16 33.09 -29.29
CA VAL A 621 1.55 33.27 -29.72
C VAL A 621 1.70 33.11 -31.24
N PHE A 622 0.86 32.30 -31.89
CA PHE A 622 1.01 31.92 -33.30
C PHE A 622 -0.14 32.41 -34.20
N GLY A 623 -1.38 32.45 -33.70
CA GLY A 623 -2.57 32.83 -34.47
C GLY A 623 -2.40 34.14 -35.26
N PRO A 624 -1.98 35.26 -34.63
CA PRO A 624 -1.75 36.53 -35.33
C PRO A 624 -0.66 36.50 -36.42
N LYS A 625 0.30 35.57 -36.35
CA LYS A 625 1.36 35.40 -37.35
C LYS A 625 0.88 34.60 -38.55
N VAL A 626 0.22 33.47 -38.30
CA VAL A 626 -0.37 32.61 -39.34
C VAL A 626 -1.44 33.38 -40.10
N LEU A 627 -2.35 34.07 -39.40
CA LEU A 627 -3.42 34.86 -40.01
C LEU A 627 -2.88 35.98 -40.93
N ARG A 628 -1.75 36.59 -40.59
CA ARG A 628 -1.10 37.60 -41.45
C ARG A 628 -0.53 37.00 -42.74
N ILE A 629 0.03 35.79 -42.67
CA ILE A 629 0.58 35.09 -43.84
C ILE A 629 -0.55 34.62 -44.76
N LEU A 630 -1.64 34.06 -44.20
CA LEU A 630 -2.85 33.69 -44.94
C LEU A 630 -3.51 34.91 -45.63
N ARG A 631 -3.36 36.12 -45.07
CA ARG A 631 -3.81 37.39 -45.68
C ARG A 631 -2.81 37.99 -46.69
N GLY A 632 -1.77 37.26 -47.10
CA GLY A 632 -0.76 37.75 -48.06
C GLY A 632 0.17 38.86 -47.51
N GLN A 633 0.06 39.22 -46.24
CA GLN A 633 0.79 40.32 -45.61
C GLN A 633 2.10 39.86 -44.92
N GLY A 634 2.58 38.65 -45.21
CA GLY A 634 3.74 38.02 -44.54
C GLY A 634 5.07 38.75 -44.74
N ASP A 635 5.25 39.43 -45.88
CA ASP A 635 6.48 40.13 -46.26
C ASP A 635 6.31 41.65 -46.44
N GLN A 636 5.15 42.21 -46.09
CA GLN A 636 4.93 43.66 -46.12
C GLN A 636 5.59 44.32 -44.90
N TRP A 637 6.31 45.42 -45.12
CA TRP A 637 6.78 46.28 -44.04
C TRP A 637 5.64 47.17 -43.56
N ASP A 638 5.43 47.22 -42.24
CA ASP A 638 4.44 48.12 -41.65
C ASP A 638 4.87 49.58 -41.90
N GLN A 639 4.07 50.33 -42.67
CA GLN A 639 4.29 51.75 -42.98
C GLN A 639 4.51 52.59 -41.70
N ARG A 640 3.91 52.17 -40.57
CA ARG A 640 4.05 52.82 -39.26
C ARG A 640 5.46 52.68 -38.66
N ALA A 641 6.21 51.64 -39.04
CA ALA A 641 7.63 51.50 -38.70
C ALA A 641 8.52 52.37 -39.61
N ARG A 642 8.21 52.46 -40.91
CA ARG A 642 8.96 53.33 -41.85
C ARG A 642 8.89 54.81 -41.42
N LYS A 643 7.72 55.29 -40.99
CA LYS A 643 7.55 56.65 -40.44
C LYS A 643 8.38 56.94 -39.18
N ARG A 644 8.81 55.92 -38.41
CA ARG A 644 9.67 56.08 -37.22
C ARG A 644 11.17 56.10 -37.54
N GLY A 645 11.58 55.61 -38.72
CA GLY A 645 12.94 55.79 -39.23
C GLY A 645 13.14 57.18 -39.82
N ILE A 646 12.18 57.66 -40.63
CA ILE A 646 12.24 58.96 -41.32
C ILE A 646 12.31 60.14 -40.33
N THR A 647 11.80 60.00 -39.11
CA THR A 647 11.92 61.03 -38.05
C THR A 647 13.34 61.21 -37.49
N ALA A 648 14.33 60.42 -37.91
CA ALA A 648 15.75 60.63 -37.58
C ALA A 648 16.50 61.47 -38.62
N SER A 649 15.96 61.65 -39.84
CA SER A 649 16.62 62.34 -40.95
C SER A 649 15.66 63.28 -41.68
N PHE A 650 15.54 64.50 -41.16
CA PHE A 650 14.83 65.60 -41.85
C PHE A 650 15.67 66.89 -41.80
N SER A 651 16.71 66.91 -42.65
CA SER A 651 17.33 68.18 -43.07
C SER A 651 16.68 68.65 -44.38
N LEU A 652 16.77 69.95 -44.65
CA LEU A 652 15.96 70.61 -45.67
C LEU A 652 16.61 70.56 -47.06
N ASN A 653 16.10 69.69 -47.94
CA ASN A 653 15.80 69.97 -49.35
C ASN A 653 15.29 68.70 -50.05
N GLY A 654 14.32 68.82 -50.96
CA GLY A 654 13.70 67.67 -51.65
C GLY A 654 14.20 67.49 -53.08
N ILE A 655 14.65 66.27 -53.42
CA ILE A 655 14.76 65.70 -54.76
C ILE A 655 14.95 64.17 -54.62
N GLY A 656 14.48 63.39 -55.60
CA GLY A 656 15.01 62.06 -55.92
C GLY A 656 14.62 60.89 -54.99
N LEU A 657 13.87 59.92 -55.54
CA LEU A 657 13.76 58.58 -54.95
C LEU A 657 14.92 57.70 -55.42
N VAL A 658 15.76 57.25 -54.49
CA VAL A 658 16.66 56.09 -54.67
C VAL A 658 16.46 55.14 -53.49
N PRO A 659 16.29 53.83 -53.70
CA PRO A 659 16.23 52.85 -52.63
C PRO A 659 17.66 52.47 -52.20
N GLU A 660 18.19 53.16 -51.19
CA GLU A 660 19.52 52.85 -50.67
C GLU A 660 19.57 51.46 -50.01
N GLU A 661 20.55 50.66 -50.44
CA GLU A 661 20.83 49.34 -49.88
C GLU A 661 21.74 49.46 -48.63
N THR A 662 22.01 48.38 -47.90
CA THR A 662 22.54 48.51 -46.52
C THR A 662 24.00 48.95 -46.43
N ALA A 663 24.22 50.26 -46.28
CA ALA A 663 25.47 50.94 -45.90
C ALA A 663 25.12 52.22 -45.08
N ASP A 664 26.00 52.81 -44.27
CA ASP A 664 27.10 52.18 -43.51
C ASP A 664 27.11 52.69 -42.04
N LEU A 665 26.43 51.93 -41.18
CA LEU A 665 26.35 52.23 -39.73
C LEU A 665 27.69 52.10 -39.00
N TYR A 666 28.72 51.53 -39.61
CA TYR A 666 30.06 51.52 -39.03
C TYR A 666 30.74 52.86 -39.31
N GLN A 667 30.66 53.35 -40.55
CA GLN A 667 31.22 54.64 -40.95
C GLN A 667 30.56 55.82 -40.20
N GLU A 668 29.24 55.83 -40.00
CA GLU A 668 28.57 56.84 -39.13
C GLU A 668 29.14 56.83 -37.69
N ASN A 669 29.50 55.66 -37.15
CA ASN A 669 30.09 55.55 -35.81
C ASN A 669 31.59 55.90 -35.77
N GLU A 670 32.28 55.83 -36.90
CA GLU A 670 33.69 56.22 -37.07
C GLU A 670 33.81 57.75 -37.23
N GLU A 671 32.97 58.36 -38.06
CA GLU A 671 32.85 59.81 -38.24
C GLU A 671 32.40 60.52 -36.94
N LEU A 672 31.38 59.99 -36.25
CA LEU A 672 30.94 60.52 -34.95
C LEU A 672 32.03 60.37 -33.86
N LYS A 673 32.87 59.32 -33.96
CA LYS A 673 34.06 59.17 -33.11
C LYS A 673 35.06 60.29 -33.36
N GLU A 674 35.37 60.59 -34.62
CA GLU A 674 36.26 61.69 -34.97
C GLU A 674 35.73 63.03 -34.47
N GLU A 675 34.43 63.33 -34.61
CA GLU A 675 33.85 64.58 -34.10
C GLU A 675 33.96 64.68 -32.57
N ILE A 676 33.63 63.61 -31.85
CA ILE A 676 33.78 63.55 -30.39
C ILE A 676 35.26 63.76 -29.98
N GLN A 677 36.20 63.19 -30.74
CA GLN A 677 37.63 63.29 -30.45
C GLN A 677 38.19 64.69 -30.78
N LYS A 678 37.70 65.34 -31.85
CA LYS A 678 37.98 66.75 -32.19
C LYS A 678 37.44 67.71 -31.12
N LEU A 679 36.21 67.48 -30.64
CA LEU A 679 35.59 68.24 -29.54
C LEU A 679 36.34 68.06 -28.21
N ALA A 680 36.76 66.83 -27.89
CA ALA A 680 37.56 66.56 -26.69
C ALA A 680 38.90 67.33 -26.71
N ALA A 681 39.60 67.33 -27.85
CA ALA A 681 40.84 68.08 -28.02
C ALA A 681 40.64 69.61 -27.89
N GLN A 682 39.53 70.17 -28.42
CA GLN A 682 39.18 71.57 -28.20
C GLN A 682 38.90 71.87 -26.71
N ILE A 683 38.26 70.96 -25.98
CA ILE A 683 37.99 71.14 -24.54
C ILE A 683 39.27 71.07 -23.71
N GLU A 684 40.22 70.18 -24.05
CA GLU A 684 41.55 70.18 -23.39
C GLU A 684 42.34 71.45 -23.70
N PHE A 685 42.38 71.89 -24.96
CA PHE A 685 43.04 73.15 -25.34
C PHE A 685 42.44 74.35 -24.60
N MET A 686 41.10 74.44 -24.54
CA MET A 686 40.39 75.48 -23.79
C MET A 686 40.70 75.41 -22.28
N LYS A 687 40.80 74.21 -21.70
CA LYS A 687 41.22 74.03 -20.30
C LYS A 687 42.66 74.46 -20.05
N ILE A 688 43.60 74.14 -20.94
CA ILE A 688 45.01 74.54 -20.82
C ILE A 688 45.12 76.07 -20.88
N VAL A 689 44.48 76.71 -21.86
CA VAL A 689 44.43 78.18 -21.98
C VAL A 689 43.80 78.81 -20.74
N HIS A 690 42.70 78.27 -20.24
CA HIS A 690 42.05 78.80 -19.02
C HIS A 690 42.88 78.58 -17.76
N MET A 691 43.59 77.46 -17.64
CA MET A 691 44.51 77.16 -16.54
C MET A 691 45.73 78.08 -16.55
N GLU A 692 46.31 78.37 -17.72
CA GLU A 692 47.46 79.26 -17.88
C GLU A 692 47.06 80.73 -17.66
N MET A 693 45.88 81.15 -18.16
CA MET A 693 45.40 82.52 -18.00
C MET A 693 44.98 82.87 -16.56
N ASN A 694 44.48 81.91 -15.78
CA ASN A 694 44.05 82.13 -14.38
C ASN A 694 45.13 81.82 -13.32
N ASN A 695 46.30 81.24 -13.67
CA ASN A 695 47.39 81.00 -12.71
C ASN A 695 48.52 82.02 -12.82
N ARG A 696 48.49 83.02 -11.93
CA ARG A 696 49.52 84.07 -11.80
C ARG A 696 50.94 83.56 -11.44
N HIS A 697 51.10 82.25 -11.19
CA HIS A 697 52.37 81.60 -10.86
C HIS A 697 52.99 80.78 -12.00
N LEU A 698 52.28 80.57 -13.12
CA LEU A 698 52.87 79.94 -14.30
C LEU A 698 53.66 80.98 -15.10
N LYS A 699 54.97 80.75 -15.28
CA LYS A 699 55.79 81.54 -16.20
C LYS A 699 55.70 80.92 -17.60
N PRO A 700 55.28 81.66 -18.64
CA PRO A 700 55.20 81.12 -20.00
C PRO A 700 56.61 80.75 -20.51
N LYS A 701 56.73 79.59 -21.17
CA LYS A 701 57.98 79.21 -21.85
C LYS A 701 58.15 80.05 -23.12
N PRO A 702 59.32 80.68 -23.37
CA PRO A 702 59.59 81.32 -24.64
C PRO A 702 59.60 80.26 -25.76
N GLY A 703 58.83 80.51 -26.83
CA GLY A 703 58.64 79.57 -27.95
C GLY A 703 57.26 78.90 -28.04
N GLY A 704 56.33 79.19 -27.10
CA GLY A 704 54.94 78.73 -27.19
C GLY A 704 54.11 79.43 -28.28
N TYR A 705 53.06 78.76 -28.77
CA TYR A 705 52.25 79.14 -29.95
C TYR A 705 51.52 80.50 -29.88
N PHE A 706 51.52 81.18 -28.74
CA PHE A 706 50.72 82.39 -28.48
C PHE A 706 51.48 83.73 -28.65
N THR A 707 52.74 83.73 -29.13
CA THR A 707 53.55 84.95 -29.25
C THR A 707 53.65 85.52 -30.68
N MET A 708 52.51 85.80 -31.32
CA MET A 708 52.42 86.71 -32.48
C MET A 708 51.30 87.73 -32.30
N LYS A 709 51.53 88.97 -32.74
CA LYS A 709 50.62 90.12 -32.56
C LYS A 709 49.66 90.29 -33.74
N SER A 710 48.45 90.77 -33.44
CA SER A 710 47.41 91.15 -34.42
C SER A 710 47.83 92.31 -35.32
N PRO A 711 47.03 92.58 -36.38
CA PRO A 711 46.36 93.88 -36.41
C PRO A 711 44.88 93.83 -36.84
N LEU A 712 44.18 94.96 -36.67
CA LEU A 712 42.75 95.26 -36.95
C LEU A 712 41.72 94.53 -36.05
N GLY A 713 40.71 95.21 -35.48
CA GLY A 713 40.55 96.67 -35.40
C GLY A 713 39.20 97.17 -34.82
N LYS A 714 39.27 98.34 -34.17
CA LYS A 714 38.18 99.23 -33.68
C LYS A 714 37.37 98.77 -32.44
N SER A 715 36.80 99.78 -31.78
CA SER A 715 36.11 99.78 -30.49
C SER A 715 34.72 100.43 -30.63
N PHE A 716 33.77 100.07 -29.76
CA PHE A 716 32.60 100.83 -29.24
C PHE A 716 31.61 99.80 -28.62
N GLY A 717 30.87 100.04 -27.51
CA GLY A 717 30.96 101.12 -26.52
C GLY A 717 29.62 101.40 -25.78
N GLY A 718 29.59 101.26 -24.45
CA GLY A 718 28.55 101.85 -23.56
C GLY A 718 27.32 100.99 -23.20
N GLY A 719 26.60 101.41 -22.14
CA GLY A 719 25.29 100.85 -21.68
C GLY A 719 25.25 100.46 -20.19
N ALA A 720 24.22 100.86 -19.42
CA ALA A 720 24.11 100.62 -17.97
C ALA A 720 22.66 100.51 -17.44
N GLY A 721 22.51 100.04 -16.18
CA GLY A 721 21.25 99.77 -15.44
C GLY A 721 21.27 98.33 -14.88
N GLY A 722 20.88 97.97 -13.65
CA GLY A 722 19.88 98.50 -12.69
C GLY A 722 18.80 97.41 -12.49
N GLY A 723 18.21 97.07 -11.32
CA GLY A 723 18.34 97.52 -9.92
C GLY A 723 18.05 96.33 -8.96
N ALA A 724 17.64 96.55 -7.70
CA ALA A 724 17.71 95.55 -6.61
C ALA A 724 16.42 95.25 -5.81
N SER A 725 16.49 94.19 -4.96
CA SER A 725 15.58 93.74 -3.86
C SER A 725 14.16 93.24 -4.23
N GLY A 726 13.45 92.44 -3.41
CA GLY A 726 13.79 91.68 -2.18
C GLY A 726 12.55 91.31 -1.33
N GLY A 727 12.54 90.18 -0.59
CA GLY A 727 11.43 89.79 0.32
C GLY A 727 11.51 88.35 0.87
N SER A 728 10.99 88.10 2.09
CA SER A 728 11.27 86.88 2.89
C SER A 728 10.15 86.39 3.84
N GLY A 729 10.14 85.09 4.19
CA GLY A 729 9.37 84.43 5.28
C GLY A 729 9.41 82.89 5.10
N SER A 730 9.81 82.00 6.03
CA SER A 730 9.62 81.82 7.48
C SER A 730 8.28 81.12 7.83
N GLY A 731 8.22 80.05 8.65
CA GLY A 731 9.30 79.33 9.38
C GLY A 731 8.76 78.17 10.27
N SER A 732 9.55 77.74 11.29
CA SER A 732 9.26 76.63 12.25
C SER A 732 9.20 75.20 11.65
N HIS A 733 9.23 74.07 12.39
CA HIS A 733 9.96 73.61 13.60
C HIS A 733 9.78 72.05 13.72
N ARG A 734 10.27 71.24 14.68
CA ARG A 734 10.86 71.41 16.05
C ARG A 734 11.89 70.28 16.35
N HIS A 735 12.45 70.25 17.57
CA HIS A 735 13.40 69.25 18.12
C HIS A 735 12.71 68.07 18.87
N LYS A 736 13.36 67.07 19.52
CA LYS A 736 14.77 66.76 19.99
C LYS A 736 14.87 65.18 20.07
N HIS A 737 15.87 64.39 20.49
CA HIS A 737 17.27 64.34 21.02
C HIS A 737 17.66 62.81 20.93
N THR A 738 18.85 62.20 21.06
CA THR A 738 20.33 62.40 21.21
C THR A 738 20.98 61.03 20.83
N LYS A 739 22.28 60.71 20.80
CA LYS A 739 23.56 61.36 21.17
C LYS A 739 24.67 60.99 20.13
N ASP A 740 25.94 61.06 20.53
CA ASP A 740 27.12 61.14 19.65
C ASP A 740 27.99 59.83 19.70
N ASP A 741 29.34 59.73 19.67
CA ASP A 741 30.43 60.67 19.99
C ASP A 741 31.83 60.32 19.41
N SER A 742 32.72 61.32 19.53
CA SER A 742 34.19 61.51 19.53
C SER A 742 35.20 60.33 19.75
N VAL A 743 36.51 60.41 19.40
CA VAL A 743 37.40 61.38 18.67
C VAL A 743 38.71 60.69 18.18
N LYS A 744 39.56 61.37 17.38
CA LYS A 744 40.85 60.90 16.76
C LYS A 744 42.06 60.85 17.73
N GLU A 745 43.15 60.14 17.35
CA GLU A 745 44.46 60.79 17.00
C GLU A 745 45.51 59.89 16.25
N HIS A 746 46.73 60.45 16.05
CA HIS A 746 47.95 60.07 15.27
C HIS A 746 48.74 58.81 15.74
N SER A 747 49.83 58.29 15.12
CA SER A 747 50.46 58.33 13.76
C SER A 747 51.67 57.34 13.66
N GLY A 748 52.27 57.16 12.46
CA GLY A 748 53.54 56.42 12.19
C GLY A 748 53.39 55.32 11.11
N VAL A 749 54.20 55.09 10.05
CA VAL A 749 55.46 55.58 9.41
C VAL A 749 56.48 54.44 9.23
N THR A 750 56.65 53.99 7.98
CA THR A 750 57.80 53.34 7.28
C THR A 750 57.23 52.88 5.91
N GLU A 751 57.80 53.15 4.72
CA GLU A 751 59.15 52.88 4.17
C GLU A 751 59.41 51.37 3.91
N ASP A 752 59.86 50.91 2.73
CA ASP A 752 60.00 51.59 1.42
C ASP A 752 60.16 50.59 0.24
N GLY A 753 60.16 51.10 -1.00
CA GLY A 753 60.74 50.50 -2.22
C GLY A 753 59.80 49.64 -3.09
N HIS A 754 59.84 49.59 -4.43
CA HIS A 754 60.40 50.32 -5.58
C HIS A 754 60.68 49.29 -6.71
N SER A 755 60.13 49.53 -7.92
CA SER A 755 60.51 48.90 -9.22
C SER A 755 60.37 47.37 -9.40
N GLY A 756 60.18 46.84 -10.62
CA GLY A 756 59.88 47.52 -11.88
C GLY A 756 59.86 46.59 -13.12
N THR A 757 59.13 47.02 -14.16
CA THR A 757 59.33 46.73 -15.60
C THR A 757 59.46 45.30 -16.17
N ASN A 758 58.60 45.05 -17.18
CA ASN A 758 58.91 44.47 -18.51
C ASN A 758 58.72 42.96 -18.85
N SER A 759 57.99 42.80 -19.96
CA SER A 759 58.21 41.89 -21.10
C SER A 759 57.75 40.42 -21.03
N CYS A 760 56.70 40.18 -21.81
CA CYS A 760 56.48 39.07 -22.74
C CYS A 760 57.60 38.04 -22.95
N TYR A 761 57.21 36.76 -23.09
CA TYR A 761 57.44 36.02 -24.33
C TYR A 761 56.34 34.96 -24.60
N SER A 762 56.24 34.48 -25.84
CA SER A 762 55.33 33.39 -26.24
C SER A 762 55.93 32.00 -25.97
N GLY A 763 55.07 30.99 -25.78
CA GLY A 763 55.43 29.57 -25.77
C GLY A 763 54.21 28.69 -26.06
N THR A 764 54.34 27.68 -26.92
CA THR A 764 53.21 26.96 -27.51
C THR A 764 53.28 25.43 -27.35
N ALA A 765 52.08 24.85 -27.30
CA ALA A 765 51.71 23.49 -27.72
C ALA A 765 52.07 22.27 -26.83
N ASN A 766 51.19 21.27 -26.97
CA ASN A 766 51.37 19.83 -26.68
C ASN A 766 51.45 19.39 -25.19
N SER A 767 51.01 18.17 -24.82
CA SER A 767 50.08 17.22 -25.47
C SER A 767 49.70 16.07 -24.52
N ILE A 768 48.42 15.65 -24.52
CA ILE A 768 47.87 14.36 -24.03
C ILE A 768 48.01 14.07 -22.51
N GLY A 769 46.93 13.54 -21.94
CA GLY A 769 46.74 13.13 -20.54
C GLY A 769 45.28 12.76 -20.32
#